data_AF-A0A7E6FMP3-F1
#
_entry.id   AF-A0A7E6FMP3-F1
#
_cell.length_a   1.000
_cell.length_b   1.000
_cell.length_c   1.000
_cell.angle_alpha   90.00
_cell.angle_beta   90.00
_cell.angle_gamma   90.00
#
_symmetry.space_group_name_H-M   'P 1'
#
loop_
_entity.id
_entity.type
_entity.pdbx_description
1 polymer ?
#
loop_
_entity_poly.entity_id
_entity_poly.type
_entity_poly.pdbx_seq_one_letter_code
_entity_poly.pdbx_strand_id
1 'polypeptide(L)'
;MSSMRTWKVVAALLGFWLVIMMYMSSTVFQNTDTSHRTERQLRHAMDELDRLRKQNIELKQLATELKDIHLNPVSKDVKSLRERLEMATLELKGLAEKKNVSSTSCSTTPSEKHEVLGRKVENDIVEFWYYLKFSMKRMRDLAIGNSVLISKLDEVLTNGLEYKSVHRIASLSLSLILSSITNIILRYLLWSLFFLLTACSTTPSEKHEVLGRKVENDIVEFWYYLKFSMKRMRDLAIGNSVLISKLDEVLTNGLEYKRTLISDIDQLRGVDGLDHWRGKESQDLADLVQRRLQFLQVSTSALYQTEKNREICSRILSDRGTIMVNYQKFLALAVLLRGCIDSKYISAGVGESAIRRSSFSAPETLTEVQVVEMPIIDNVYPKPAFIPLAIPEDLAPRLRRLHGDPAVWWIGQFVRYLVRPQPALEKDINDTKKRLGFQNPIVGVHVRRTDKVGTEAAYHSLEEYMAHVEDYYRQLEMSKGHSIETKKVYLASDDPNVLADAVNKYPNYNFIYDSENSKTAGLGTRYSTASLRGIIFDIHFLSLCDYLVCTFSSQVCRVAYELMQTYHGDASQKFYSLDDIYYFGGQNAHNVKAIQKHTAQRKEEISFEIGDSIGIAGNHWDGYSKGVHRKLGKNGLFPSYKTVNKVVTVKFPHYPEVPLTNQT
;
A
#
# COMPACT_ATOMS: atom_id res chain seq x y z
N MET A 1 9.28 42.68 -70.66
CA MET A 1 10.33 42.59 -69.61
C MET A 1 9.89 41.68 -68.44
N SER A 2 9.52 40.42 -68.70
CA SER A 2 9.08 39.49 -67.64
C SER A 2 9.83 38.14 -67.61
N SER A 3 10.99 38.06 -68.27
CA SER A 3 11.82 36.84 -68.28
C SER A 3 12.98 36.88 -67.26
N MET A 4 13.38 38.06 -66.76
CA MET A 4 14.51 38.20 -65.83
C MET A 4 14.19 37.96 -64.34
N ARG A 5 12.91 37.82 -63.96
CA ARG A 5 12.51 37.58 -62.56
C ARG A 5 12.29 36.10 -62.21
N THR A 6 11.98 35.26 -63.18
CA THR A 6 11.74 33.82 -62.98
C THR A 6 13.03 33.03 -62.74
N TRP A 7 14.12 33.35 -63.44
CA TRP A 7 15.41 32.66 -63.24
C TRP A 7 15.97 32.83 -61.81
N LYS A 8 15.75 33.99 -61.18
CA LYS A 8 16.20 34.23 -59.80
C LYS A 8 15.47 33.35 -58.77
N VAL A 9 14.19 33.06 -59.00
CA VAL A 9 13.40 32.17 -58.14
C VAL A 9 13.79 30.71 -58.36
N VAL A 10 14.05 30.31 -59.61
CA VAL A 10 14.54 28.96 -59.93
C VAL A 10 15.93 28.74 -59.35
N ALA A 11 16.83 29.73 -59.43
CA ALA A 11 18.16 29.65 -58.83
C ALA A 11 18.09 29.57 -57.30
N ALA A 12 17.17 30.29 -56.65
CA ALA A 12 16.98 30.21 -55.20
C ALA A 12 16.43 28.84 -54.76
N LEU A 13 15.49 28.27 -55.50
CA LEU A 13 14.96 26.93 -55.24
C LEU A 13 16.01 25.84 -55.45
N LEU A 14 16.85 25.95 -56.48
CA LEU A 14 17.97 25.04 -56.71
C LEU A 14 19.02 25.15 -55.59
N GLY A 15 19.32 26.36 -55.12
CA GLY A 15 20.21 26.59 -53.98
C GLY A 15 19.66 25.96 -52.69
N PHE A 16 18.37 26.15 -52.40
CA PHE A 16 17.71 25.54 -51.25
C PHE A 16 17.71 24.00 -51.34
N TRP A 17 17.47 23.45 -52.53
CA TRP A 17 17.53 22.00 -52.77
C TRP A 17 18.94 21.43 -52.56
N LEU A 18 19.99 22.16 -52.97
CA LEU A 18 21.39 21.78 -52.76
C LEU A 18 21.77 21.75 -51.27
N VAL A 19 21.27 22.70 -50.48
CA VAL A 19 21.49 22.72 -49.01
C VAL A 19 20.82 21.53 -48.34
N ILE A 20 19.60 21.16 -48.76
CA ILE A 20 18.92 19.95 -48.25
C ILE A 20 19.71 18.69 -48.63
N MET A 21 20.21 18.59 -49.87
CA MET A 21 21.03 17.46 -50.31
C MET A 21 22.35 17.36 -49.54
N MET A 22 23.01 18.48 -49.24
CA MET A 22 24.20 18.50 -48.38
C MET A 22 23.89 18.11 -46.94
N TYR A 23 22.76 18.57 -46.38
CA TYR A 23 22.33 18.20 -45.03
C TYR A 23 22.00 16.70 -44.93
N MET A 24 21.26 16.15 -45.90
CA MET A 24 20.95 14.71 -45.97
C MET A 24 22.18 13.86 -46.24
N SER A 25 23.14 14.35 -47.03
CA SER A 25 24.43 13.67 -47.22
C SER A 25 25.26 13.67 -45.92
N SER A 26 25.29 14.78 -45.18
CA SER A 26 25.99 14.87 -43.89
C SER A 26 25.40 13.96 -42.81
N THR A 27 24.07 13.74 -42.80
CA THR A 27 23.43 12.83 -41.83
C THR A 27 23.58 11.36 -42.23
N VAL A 28 23.73 11.06 -43.53
CA VAL A 28 24.02 9.71 -44.02
C VAL A 28 25.48 9.32 -43.80
N PHE A 29 26.44 10.25 -43.94
CA PHE A 29 27.86 9.99 -43.67
C PHE A 29 28.26 9.95 -42.18
N GLN A 30 27.37 10.36 -41.25
CA GLN A 30 27.58 10.19 -39.80
C GLN A 30 27.02 8.86 -39.25
N ASN A 31 26.29 8.08 -40.06
CA ASN A 31 25.69 6.78 -39.69
C ASN A 31 26.50 5.55 -40.16
N THR A 32 27.69 5.74 -40.71
CA THR A 32 28.55 4.64 -41.17
C THR A 32 29.23 3.87 -40.03
N ASP A 33 29.38 4.47 -38.83
CA ASP A 33 29.92 3.78 -37.65
C ASP A 33 28.90 2.88 -36.92
N THR A 34 27.60 3.18 -37.02
CA THR A 34 26.53 2.34 -36.43
C THR A 34 26.20 1.12 -37.28
N SER A 35 26.36 1.22 -38.61
CA SER A 35 26.12 0.13 -39.57
C SER A 35 27.13 -1.03 -39.43
N HIS A 36 28.43 -0.74 -39.25
CA HIS A 36 29.43 -1.80 -39.04
C HIS A 36 29.28 -2.52 -37.69
N ARG A 37 28.75 -1.85 -36.66
CA ARG A 37 28.45 -2.48 -35.36
C ARG A 37 27.24 -3.40 -35.44
N THR A 38 26.18 -2.98 -36.11
CA THR A 38 24.98 -3.81 -36.31
C THR A 38 25.28 -5.01 -37.20
N GLU A 39 26.09 -4.86 -38.25
CA GLU A 39 26.48 -5.99 -39.09
C GLU A 39 27.38 -7.00 -38.35
N ARG A 40 28.31 -6.53 -37.50
CA ARG A 40 29.09 -7.44 -36.63
C ARG A 40 28.22 -8.15 -35.61
N GLN A 41 27.26 -7.47 -35.01
CA GLN A 41 26.32 -8.09 -34.07
C GLN A 41 25.42 -9.12 -34.76
N LEU A 42 24.97 -8.84 -35.99
CA LEU A 42 24.16 -9.78 -36.76
C LEU A 42 24.98 -11.00 -37.19
N ARG A 43 26.22 -10.80 -37.65
CA ARG A 43 27.14 -11.90 -37.98
C ARG A 43 27.48 -12.75 -36.76
N HIS A 44 27.70 -12.14 -35.61
CA HIS A 44 27.97 -12.87 -34.37
C HIS A 44 26.74 -13.66 -33.90
N ALA A 45 25.54 -13.09 -34.01
CA ALA A 45 24.29 -13.79 -33.72
C ALA A 45 24.02 -14.95 -34.70
N MET A 46 24.37 -14.79 -35.98
CA MET A 46 24.27 -15.87 -36.97
C MET A 46 25.30 -16.98 -36.71
N ASP A 47 26.54 -16.64 -36.38
CA ASP A 47 27.59 -17.63 -36.05
C ASP A 47 27.23 -18.41 -34.78
N GLU A 48 26.58 -17.75 -33.81
CA GLU A 48 26.08 -18.38 -32.59
C GLU A 48 24.88 -19.30 -32.86
N LEU A 49 23.97 -18.91 -33.77
CA LEU A 49 22.87 -19.76 -34.24
C LEU A 49 23.38 -21.00 -34.98
N ASP A 50 24.41 -20.86 -35.82
CA ASP A 50 25.02 -21.99 -36.53
C ASP A 50 25.76 -22.92 -35.57
N ARG A 51 26.46 -22.38 -34.56
CA ARG A 51 27.05 -23.18 -33.47
C ARG A 51 25.99 -23.94 -32.68
N LEU A 52 24.88 -23.28 -32.31
CA LEU A 52 23.78 -23.93 -31.59
C LEU A 52 23.08 -24.99 -32.44
N ARG A 53 22.97 -24.77 -33.75
CA ARG A 53 22.42 -25.75 -34.68
C ARG A 53 23.34 -26.95 -34.83
N LYS A 54 24.65 -26.72 -34.94
CA LYS A 54 25.67 -27.77 -34.98
C LYS A 54 25.69 -28.58 -33.68
N GLN A 55 25.66 -27.92 -32.53
CA GLN A 55 25.55 -28.56 -31.22
C GLN A 55 24.26 -29.38 -31.08
N ASN A 56 23.13 -28.91 -31.63
CA ASN A 56 21.89 -29.69 -31.63
C ASN A 56 21.95 -30.90 -32.56
N ILE A 57 22.65 -30.82 -33.69
CA ILE A 57 22.87 -31.96 -34.58
C ILE A 57 23.82 -32.97 -33.90
N GLU A 58 24.88 -32.51 -33.27
CA GLU A 58 25.82 -33.34 -32.49
C GLU A 58 25.12 -33.99 -31.29
N LEU A 59 24.27 -33.27 -30.56
CA LEU A 59 23.45 -33.83 -29.48
C LEU A 59 22.48 -34.89 -29.99
N LYS A 60 21.86 -34.68 -31.16
CA LYS A 60 21.00 -35.69 -31.79
C LYS A 60 21.79 -36.91 -32.23
N GLN A 61 22.99 -36.72 -32.80
CA GLN A 61 23.90 -37.82 -33.16
C GLN A 61 24.34 -38.61 -31.93
N LEU A 62 24.76 -37.93 -30.85
CA LEU A 62 25.12 -38.55 -29.58
C LEU A 62 23.92 -39.28 -28.94
N ALA A 63 22.71 -38.77 -29.08
CA ALA A 63 21.50 -39.44 -28.61
C ALA A 63 21.18 -40.70 -29.43
N THR A 64 21.43 -40.70 -30.74
CA THR A 64 21.34 -41.91 -31.57
C THR A 64 22.46 -42.91 -31.28
N GLU A 65 23.69 -42.46 -31.03
CA GLU A 65 24.81 -43.33 -30.63
C GLU A 65 24.55 -43.97 -29.25
N LEU A 66 24.01 -43.21 -28.29
CA LEU A 66 23.58 -43.76 -26.99
C LEU A 66 22.44 -44.78 -27.13
N LYS A 67 21.54 -44.58 -28.11
CA LYS A 67 20.47 -45.54 -28.41
C LYS A 67 21.01 -46.84 -29.00
N ASP A 68 22.02 -46.76 -29.85
CA ASP A 68 22.67 -47.94 -30.44
C ASP A 68 23.55 -48.71 -29.44
N ILE A 69 24.14 -48.02 -28.45
CA ILE A 69 24.88 -48.65 -27.33
C ILE A 69 23.94 -49.41 -26.38
N HIS A 70 22.67 -48.99 -26.25
CA HIS A 70 21.68 -49.69 -25.41
C HIS A 70 21.27 -51.05 -26.01
N LEU A 71 21.60 -51.33 -27.27
CA LEU A 71 21.23 -52.56 -27.98
C LEU A 71 22.37 -53.59 -28.10
N ASN A 72 23.63 -53.26 -27.74
CA ASN A 72 24.74 -54.24 -27.76
C ASN A 72 25.83 -53.89 -26.72
N PRO A 73 25.99 -54.67 -25.63
CA PRO A 73 26.90 -54.30 -24.55
C PRO A 73 28.25 -55.02 -24.68
N VAL A 74 29.21 -54.53 -25.49
CA VAL A 74 30.61 -55.02 -25.40
C VAL A 74 31.69 -53.96 -25.67
N SER A 75 32.33 -53.56 -24.57
CA SER A 75 33.77 -53.30 -24.35
C SER A 75 34.50 -52.05 -24.87
N LYS A 76 35.49 -51.64 -24.04
CA LYS A 76 36.62 -50.70 -24.21
C LYS A 76 36.39 -49.19 -24.06
N ASP A 77 35.32 -48.58 -24.54
CA ASP A 77 35.21 -47.11 -24.50
C ASP A 77 34.77 -46.51 -23.16
N VAL A 78 34.11 -47.31 -22.32
CA VAL A 78 33.61 -46.87 -21.00
C VAL A 78 34.75 -46.49 -20.04
N LYS A 79 35.95 -47.08 -20.22
CA LYS A 79 37.09 -46.83 -19.34
C LYS A 79 37.79 -45.50 -19.65
N SER A 80 37.94 -45.17 -20.94
CA SER A 80 38.54 -43.90 -21.36
C SER A 80 37.60 -42.71 -21.09
N LEU A 81 36.29 -42.92 -21.19
CA LEU A 81 35.28 -41.94 -20.83
C LEU A 81 35.27 -41.64 -19.32
N ARG A 82 35.52 -42.65 -18.48
CA ARG A 82 35.66 -42.46 -17.03
C ARG A 82 36.87 -41.61 -16.67
N GLU A 83 38.04 -41.88 -17.26
CA GLU A 83 39.25 -41.10 -16.99
C GLU A 83 39.12 -39.65 -17.47
N ARG A 84 38.46 -39.42 -18.61
CA ARG A 84 38.16 -38.06 -19.10
C ARG A 84 37.18 -37.31 -18.20
N LEU A 85 36.19 -37.99 -17.62
CA LEU A 85 35.24 -37.42 -16.67
C LEU A 85 35.93 -37.03 -15.35
N GLU A 86 36.89 -37.84 -14.90
CA GLU A 86 37.64 -37.60 -13.67
C GLU A 86 38.59 -36.40 -13.82
N MET A 87 39.24 -36.25 -14.98
CA MET A 87 40.07 -35.07 -15.29
C MET A 87 39.24 -33.78 -15.39
N ALA A 88 38.08 -33.84 -16.05
CA ALA A 88 37.19 -32.68 -16.19
C ALA A 88 36.61 -32.21 -14.85
N THR A 89 36.34 -33.14 -13.92
CA THR A 89 35.86 -32.79 -12.58
C THR A 89 36.95 -32.16 -11.70
N LEU A 90 38.22 -32.52 -11.93
CA LEU A 90 39.37 -31.94 -11.22
C LEU A 90 39.67 -30.51 -11.69
N GLU A 91 39.56 -30.24 -13.00
CA GLU A 91 39.65 -28.88 -13.56
C GLU A 91 38.51 -27.97 -13.08
N LEU A 92 37.28 -28.50 -12.97
CA LEU A 92 36.13 -27.76 -12.44
C LEU A 92 36.29 -27.41 -10.95
N LYS A 93 36.92 -28.27 -10.15
CA LYS A 93 37.27 -27.97 -8.74
C LYS A 93 38.31 -26.85 -8.65
N GLY A 94 39.34 -26.87 -9.49
CA GLY A 94 40.34 -25.80 -9.54
C GLY A 94 39.78 -24.44 -9.99
N LEU A 95 38.74 -24.45 -10.84
CA LEU A 95 38.01 -23.24 -11.25
C LEU A 95 37.05 -22.74 -10.17
N ALA A 96 36.49 -23.62 -9.34
CA ALA A 96 35.62 -23.26 -8.23
C ALA A 96 36.38 -22.53 -7.10
N GLU A 97 37.60 -22.96 -6.79
CA GLU A 97 38.44 -22.31 -5.78
C GLU A 97 38.90 -20.90 -6.19
N LYS A 98 39.08 -20.64 -7.50
CA LYS A 98 39.41 -19.31 -8.03
C LYS A 98 38.24 -18.32 -8.04
N LYS A 99 37.00 -18.78 -7.81
CA LYS A 99 35.78 -17.94 -7.86
C LYS A 99 35.26 -17.47 -6.50
N ASN A 100 35.94 -17.80 -5.39
CA ASN A 100 35.56 -17.39 -4.04
C ASN A 100 35.89 -15.92 -3.68
N VAL A 101 35.87 -15.02 -4.66
CA VAL A 101 35.91 -13.57 -4.43
C VAL A 101 34.78 -12.90 -5.21
N SER A 102 33.75 -12.48 -4.46
CA SER A 102 32.72 -11.50 -4.83
C SER A 102 31.73 -11.88 -5.95
N SER A 103 30.57 -12.42 -5.57
CA SER A 103 29.23 -11.92 -5.99
C SER A 103 28.13 -12.92 -5.60
N THR A 104 27.37 -12.57 -4.56
CA THR A 104 26.19 -13.30 -4.10
C THR A 104 25.02 -13.05 -5.07
N SER A 105 24.78 -13.95 -6.03
CA SER A 105 23.54 -13.93 -6.83
C SER A 105 22.46 -14.78 -6.16
N CYS A 106 21.58 -14.15 -5.40
CA CYS A 106 20.37 -14.77 -4.85
C CYS A 106 19.36 -15.01 -5.99
N SER A 107 18.80 -16.22 -6.12
CA SER A 107 17.82 -16.54 -7.16
C SER A 107 16.49 -15.83 -6.89
N THR A 108 16.05 -15.00 -7.83
CA THR A 108 14.83 -14.18 -7.85
C THR A 108 13.53 -14.93 -8.17
N THR A 109 13.52 -16.26 -8.11
CA THR A 109 12.34 -17.05 -8.49
C THR A 109 11.41 -17.31 -7.31
N PRO A 110 10.09 -17.03 -7.43
CA PRO A 110 9.10 -17.38 -6.41
C PRO A 110 9.15 -18.87 -6.06
N SER A 111 8.80 -19.23 -4.81
CA SER A 111 8.71 -20.64 -4.45
C SER A 111 7.54 -21.34 -5.12
N GLU A 112 7.58 -22.67 -5.14
CA GLU A 112 6.45 -23.49 -5.58
C GLU A 112 5.16 -23.14 -4.83
N LYS A 113 5.25 -22.91 -3.51
CA LYS A 113 4.09 -22.51 -2.70
C LYS A 113 3.52 -21.17 -3.15
N HIS A 114 4.38 -20.20 -3.45
CA HIS A 114 3.97 -18.88 -3.94
C HIS A 114 3.23 -19.00 -5.28
N GLU A 115 3.78 -19.76 -6.22
CA GLU A 115 3.17 -19.97 -7.55
C GLU A 115 1.85 -20.72 -7.48
N VAL A 116 1.77 -21.79 -6.69
CA VAL A 116 0.54 -22.59 -6.52
C VAL A 116 -0.57 -21.73 -5.91
N LEU A 117 -0.25 -20.96 -4.86
CA LEU A 117 -1.23 -20.12 -4.19
C LEU A 117 -1.65 -18.92 -5.07
N GLY A 118 -0.72 -18.33 -5.83
CA GLY A 118 -1.05 -17.31 -6.82
C GLY A 118 -2.02 -17.80 -7.89
N ARG A 119 -1.81 -19.02 -8.42
CA ARG A 119 -2.75 -19.64 -9.38
C ARG A 119 -4.09 -20.00 -8.73
N LYS A 120 -4.09 -20.40 -7.46
CA LYS A 120 -5.32 -20.65 -6.71
C LYS A 120 -6.17 -19.37 -6.63
N VAL A 121 -5.57 -18.25 -6.23
CA VAL A 121 -6.27 -16.95 -6.19
C VAL A 121 -6.85 -16.58 -7.56
N GLU A 122 -6.07 -16.75 -8.63
CA GLU A 122 -6.57 -16.49 -9.99
C GLU A 122 -7.77 -17.37 -10.36
N ASN A 123 -7.69 -18.68 -10.08
CA ASN A 123 -8.79 -19.61 -10.34
C ASN A 123 -10.01 -19.27 -9.50
N ASP A 124 -9.85 -18.95 -8.22
CA ASP A 124 -10.97 -18.65 -7.32
C ASP A 124 -11.68 -17.36 -7.71
N ILE A 125 -10.96 -16.36 -8.24
CA ILE A 125 -11.58 -15.16 -8.85
C ILE A 125 -12.41 -15.55 -10.08
N VAL A 126 -11.89 -16.44 -10.92
CA VAL A 126 -12.59 -16.91 -12.13
C VAL A 126 -13.84 -17.71 -11.78
N GLU A 127 -13.77 -18.59 -10.78
CA GLU A 127 -14.88 -19.40 -10.29
C GLU A 127 -15.94 -18.54 -9.60
N PHE A 128 -15.53 -17.57 -8.78
CA PHE A 128 -16.47 -16.62 -8.18
C PHE A 128 -17.26 -15.87 -9.25
N TRP A 129 -16.59 -15.45 -10.33
CA TRP A 129 -17.28 -14.84 -11.47
C TRP A 129 -18.27 -15.78 -12.17
N TYR A 130 -17.91 -17.05 -12.37
CA TYR A 130 -18.83 -18.02 -12.97
C TYR A 130 -20.06 -18.28 -12.09
N TYR A 131 -19.85 -18.41 -10.77
CA TYR A 131 -20.93 -18.51 -9.80
C TYR A 131 -21.88 -17.31 -9.87
N LEU A 132 -21.32 -16.08 -9.88
CA LEU A 132 -22.12 -14.86 -9.99
C LEU A 132 -22.89 -14.82 -11.30
N LYS A 133 -22.21 -15.02 -12.43
CA LYS A 133 -22.84 -15.01 -13.77
C LYS A 133 -24.02 -15.98 -13.84
N PHE A 134 -23.83 -17.20 -13.35
CA PHE A 134 -24.88 -18.22 -13.33
C PHE A 134 -26.06 -17.79 -12.43
N SER A 135 -25.75 -17.28 -11.24
CA SER A 135 -26.77 -16.82 -10.28
C SER A 135 -27.57 -15.63 -10.81
N MET A 136 -26.94 -14.65 -11.45
CA MET A 136 -27.64 -13.52 -12.09
C MET A 136 -28.58 -13.99 -13.20
N LYS A 137 -28.14 -14.96 -14.02
CA LYS A 137 -28.97 -15.51 -15.10
C LYS A 137 -30.24 -16.16 -14.53
N ARG A 138 -30.11 -16.96 -13.46
CA ARG A 138 -31.27 -17.54 -12.78
C ARG A 138 -32.20 -16.48 -12.19
N MET A 139 -31.66 -15.42 -11.60
CA MET A 139 -32.48 -14.33 -11.06
C MET A 139 -33.20 -13.56 -12.18
N ARG A 140 -32.57 -13.41 -13.35
CA ARG A 140 -33.22 -12.81 -14.53
C ARG A 140 -34.43 -13.62 -14.97
N ASP A 141 -34.33 -14.95 -14.96
CA ASP A 141 -35.44 -15.84 -15.31
C ASP A 141 -36.60 -15.76 -14.27
N LEU A 142 -36.29 -15.42 -13.02
CA LEU A 142 -37.29 -15.19 -11.95
C LEU A 142 -37.86 -13.75 -11.95
N ALA A 143 -37.21 -12.83 -12.66
CA ALA A 143 -37.56 -11.41 -12.75
C ALA A 143 -38.45 -11.08 -13.95
N ILE A 144 -38.95 -12.08 -14.67
CA ILE A 144 -39.78 -11.90 -15.88
C ILE A 144 -40.99 -11.02 -15.55
N GLY A 145 -41.09 -9.88 -16.23
CA GLY A 145 -42.15 -8.86 -16.02
C GLY A 145 -41.70 -7.61 -15.27
N ASN A 146 -40.51 -7.59 -14.65
CA ASN A 146 -39.96 -6.39 -14.00
C ASN A 146 -38.75 -5.86 -14.79
N SER A 147 -39.00 -4.96 -15.75
CA SER A 147 -37.97 -4.40 -16.64
C SER A 147 -36.86 -3.65 -15.89
N VAL A 148 -37.20 -2.99 -14.78
CA VAL A 148 -36.24 -2.26 -13.93
C VAL A 148 -35.27 -3.24 -13.29
N LEU A 149 -35.78 -4.34 -12.72
CA LEU A 149 -34.96 -5.37 -12.09
C LEU A 149 -34.04 -6.08 -13.11
N ILE A 150 -34.56 -6.40 -14.30
CA ILE A 150 -33.77 -6.99 -15.39
C ILE A 150 -32.63 -6.04 -15.79
N SER A 151 -32.91 -4.74 -15.94
CA SER A 151 -31.87 -3.76 -16.26
C SER A 151 -30.77 -3.70 -15.20
N LYS A 152 -31.12 -3.88 -13.92
CA LYS A 152 -30.16 -3.89 -12.81
C LYS A 152 -29.29 -5.14 -12.79
N LEU A 153 -29.87 -6.30 -13.12
CA LEU A 153 -29.13 -7.55 -13.29
C LEU A 153 -28.13 -7.46 -14.45
N ASP A 154 -28.54 -6.87 -15.57
CA ASP A 154 -27.66 -6.65 -16.73
C ASP A 154 -26.52 -5.66 -16.42
N GLU A 155 -26.77 -4.63 -15.60
CA GLU A 155 -25.74 -3.71 -15.10
C GLU A 155 -24.68 -4.44 -14.24
N VAL A 156 -25.11 -5.30 -13.31
CA VAL A 156 -24.21 -6.09 -12.47
C VAL A 156 -23.37 -7.06 -13.32
N LEU A 157 -23.97 -7.71 -14.31
CA LEU A 157 -23.25 -8.57 -15.25
C LEU A 157 -22.21 -7.80 -16.07
N THR A 158 -22.53 -6.60 -16.53
CA THR A 158 -21.62 -5.78 -17.34
C THR A 158 -20.45 -5.28 -16.50
N ASN A 159 -20.72 -4.70 -15.33
CA ASN A 159 -19.68 -4.16 -14.45
C ASN A 159 -18.79 -5.27 -13.87
N GLY A 160 -19.35 -6.45 -13.60
CA GLY A 160 -18.57 -7.58 -13.14
C GLY A 160 -17.69 -8.23 -14.23
N LEU A 161 -18.08 -8.15 -15.51
CA LEU A 161 -17.20 -8.55 -16.62
C LEU A 161 -16.00 -7.62 -16.73
N GLU A 162 -16.21 -6.30 -16.59
CA GLU A 162 -15.11 -5.32 -16.53
C GLU A 162 -14.15 -5.72 -15.41
N TYR A 163 -14.69 -5.98 -14.21
CA TYR A 163 -13.91 -6.39 -13.05
C TYR A 163 -13.06 -7.65 -13.30
N LYS A 164 -13.64 -8.73 -13.87
CA LYS A 164 -12.88 -9.94 -14.24
C LYS A 164 -11.79 -9.68 -15.29
N SER A 165 -12.07 -8.83 -16.29
CA SER A 165 -11.13 -8.56 -17.38
C SER A 165 -9.84 -7.89 -16.88
N VAL A 166 -9.94 -7.07 -15.83
CA VAL A 166 -8.80 -6.39 -15.18
C VAL A 166 -7.84 -7.39 -14.56
N HIS A 167 -8.36 -8.37 -13.81
CA HIS A 167 -7.54 -9.37 -13.14
C HIS A 167 -6.88 -10.35 -14.13
N ARG A 168 -7.54 -10.66 -15.25
CA ARG A 168 -6.96 -11.51 -16.30
C ARG A 168 -5.79 -10.83 -17.03
N ILE A 169 -5.83 -9.51 -17.22
CA ILE A 169 -4.73 -8.75 -17.83
C ILE A 169 -3.56 -8.59 -16.84
N ALA A 170 -3.86 -8.42 -15.56
CA ALA A 170 -2.84 -8.38 -14.51
C ALA A 170 -2.12 -9.74 -14.36
N SER A 171 -2.84 -10.87 -14.39
CA SER A 171 -2.25 -12.22 -14.32
C SER A 171 -1.47 -12.60 -15.58
N LEU A 172 -1.95 -12.19 -16.77
CA LEU A 172 -1.22 -12.34 -18.03
C LEU A 172 0.10 -11.54 -18.03
N SER A 173 0.13 -10.34 -17.44
CA SER A 173 1.37 -9.57 -17.32
C SER A 173 2.39 -10.21 -16.37
N LEU A 174 1.93 -11.00 -15.39
CA LEU A 174 2.78 -11.77 -14.48
C LEU A 174 3.31 -13.05 -15.16
N SER A 175 2.48 -13.75 -15.93
CA SER A 175 2.85 -15.00 -16.61
C SER A 175 3.68 -14.79 -17.88
N LEU A 176 3.45 -13.71 -18.65
CA LEU A 176 4.24 -13.37 -19.85
C LEU A 176 5.68 -12.97 -19.53
N ILE A 177 5.95 -12.44 -18.32
CA ILE A 177 7.30 -12.10 -17.88
C ILE A 177 8.08 -13.34 -17.41
N LEU A 178 7.39 -14.42 -17.01
CA LEU A 178 8.02 -15.66 -16.50
C LEU A 178 8.10 -16.80 -17.53
N SER A 179 7.42 -16.68 -18.67
CA SER A 179 7.41 -17.69 -19.74
C SER A 179 8.68 -17.74 -20.62
N SER A 180 9.65 -16.83 -20.46
CA SER A 180 10.82 -16.74 -21.36
C SER A 180 12.04 -17.58 -20.99
N ILE A 181 11.98 -18.49 -20.01
CA ILE A 181 13.12 -19.39 -19.71
C ILE A 181 12.63 -20.81 -19.39
N THR A 182 12.49 -21.65 -20.41
CA THR A 182 12.27 -23.09 -20.26
C THR A 182 13.52 -23.87 -20.67
N ASN A 183 14.26 -24.38 -19.67
CA ASN A 183 15.12 -25.55 -19.82
C ASN A 183 15.14 -26.33 -18.51
N ILE A 184 14.18 -27.26 -18.38
CA ILE A 184 13.83 -28.00 -17.15
C ILE A 184 14.84 -29.12 -16.86
N ILE A 185 15.60 -29.59 -17.86
CA ILE A 185 16.45 -30.78 -17.72
C ILE A 185 17.82 -30.45 -17.11
N LEU A 186 18.34 -29.23 -17.30
CA LEU A 186 19.64 -28.81 -16.74
C LEU A 186 19.54 -28.44 -15.24
N ARG A 187 18.34 -28.08 -14.76
CA ARG A 187 18.10 -27.70 -13.35
C ARG A 187 18.12 -28.90 -12.40
N TYR A 188 17.62 -30.06 -12.82
CA TYR A 188 17.56 -31.24 -11.95
C TYR A 188 18.93 -31.79 -11.55
N LEU A 189 19.93 -31.68 -12.43
CA LEU A 189 21.30 -32.11 -12.15
C LEU A 189 22.10 -31.14 -11.26
N LEU A 190 21.72 -29.85 -11.26
CA LEU A 190 22.28 -28.83 -10.36
C LEU A 190 21.57 -28.79 -9.00
N TRP A 191 20.34 -29.31 -8.92
CA TRP A 191 19.47 -29.28 -7.73
C TRP A 191 19.96 -30.17 -6.59
N SER A 192 20.64 -31.29 -6.91
CA SER A 192 21.13 -32.23 -5.90
C SER A 192 22.39 -31.75 -5.16
N LEU A 193 23.12 -30.75 -5.69
CA LEU A 193 24.38 -30.28 -5.11
C LEU A 193 24.24 -29.01 -4.24
N PHE A 194 23.08 -28.35 -4.23
CA PHE A 194 22.89 -27.02 -3.63
C PHE A 194 22.19 -27.02 -2.25
N PHE A 195 21.75 -28.19 -1.74
CA PHE A 195 20.85 -28.26 -0.57
C PHE A 195 21.53 -28.18 0.81
N LEU A 196 22.75 -27.66 0.93
CA LEU A 196 23.31 -27.31 2.23
C LEU A 196 23.75 -25.85 2.25
N LEU A 197 22.96 -25.05 2.96
CA LEU A 197 23.23 -23.71 3.54
C LEU A 197 22.42 -22.55 2.96
N THR A 198 21.81 -21.82 3.90
CA THR A 198 21.25 -20.45 3.85
C THR A 198 19.78 -20.27 3.46
N ALA A 199 18.96 -19.99 4.50
CA ALA A 199 17.74 -19.23 4.37
C ALA A 199 18.09 -17.80 3.89
N CYS A 200 17.68 -17.44 2.67
CA CYS A 200 17.86 -16.11 2.10
C CYS A 200 16.48 -15.50 1.86
N SER A 201 16.18 -14.35 2.47
CA SER A 201 14.93 -13.61 2.27
C SER A 201 14.91 -12.99 0.87
N THR A 202 13.94 -13.38 0.05
CA THR A 202 13.72 -12.74 -1.26
C THR A 202 13.19 -11.31 -1.02
N THR A 203 13.82 -10.31 -1.63
CA THR A 203 13.29 -8.93 -1.57
C THR A 203 12.22 -8.78 -2.65
N PRO A 204 10.96 -8.48 -2.30
CA PRO A 204 9.90 -8.36 -3.30
C PRO A 204 10.10 -7.11 -4.17
N SER A 205 9.60 -7.18 -5.40
CA SER A 205 9.54 -6.02 -6.30
C SER A 205 8.44 -5.06 -5.87
N GLU A 206 8.63 -3.74 -6.06
CA GLU A 206 7.58 -2.73 -5.83
C GLU A 206 6.31 -3.05 -6.62
N LYS A 207 6.45 -3.53 -7.87
CA LYS A 207 5.29 -3.89 -8.69
C LYS A 207 4.49 -5.06 -8.11
N HIS A 208 5.16 -6.04 -7.52
CA HIS A 208 4.52 -7.22 -6.94
C HIS A 208 3.70 -6.83 -5.70
N GLU A 209 4.30 -6.08 -4.77
CA GLU A 209 3.61 -5.60 -3.56
C GLU A 209 2.44 -4.66 -3.87
N VAL A 210 2.65 -3.69 -4.79
CA VAL A 210 1.59 -2.74 -5.19
C VAL A 210 0.44 -3.47 -5.89
N LEU A 211 0.74 -4.44 -6.76
CA LEU A 211 -0.30 -5.21 -7.44
C LEU A 211 -1.06 -6.12 -6.47
N GLY A 212 -0.36 -6.80 -5.54
CA GLY A 212 -0.98 -7.64 -4.52
C GLY A 212 -2.00 -6.87 -3.68
N ARG A 213 -1.60 -5.71 -3.14
CA ARG A 213 -2.51 -4.80 -2.42
C ARG A 213 -3.67 -4.32 -3.27
N LYS A 214 -3.42 -4.04 -4.55
CA LYS A 214 -4.48 -3.64 -5.48
C LYS A 214 -5.51 -4.75 -5.66
N VAL A 215 -5.08 -6.00 -5.85
CA VAL A 215 -5.99 -7.14 -6.01
C VAL A 215 -6.86 -7.32 -4.77
N GLU A 216 -6.26 -7.25 -3.58
CA GLU A 216 -6.99 -7.28 -2.31
C GLU A 216 -8.05 -6.18 -2.24
N ASN A 217 -7.66 -4.93 -2.49
CA ASN A 217 -8.57 -3.78 -2.45
C ASN A 217 -9.68 -3.87 -3.51
N ASP A 218 -9.35 -4.29 -4.72
CA ASP A 218 -10.33 -4.46 -5.78
C ASP A 218 -11.40 -5.49 -5.33
N ILE A 219 -11.00 -6.61 -4.72
CA ILE A 219 -11.92 -7.70 -4.31
C ILE A 219 -12.91 -7.17 -3.27
N VAL A 220 -12.40 -6.37 -2.34
CA VAL A 220 -13.21 -5.68 -1.33
C VAL A 220 -14.19 -4.70 -1.97
N GLU A 221 -13.73 -3.84 -2.91
CA GLU A 221 -14.58 -2.88 -3.61
C GLU A 221 -15.64 -3.54 -4.48
N PHE A 222 -15.31 -4.65 -5.14
CA PHE A 222 -16.27 -5.44 -5.91
C PHE A 222 -17.34 -6.07 -5.02
N TRP A 223 -16.93 -6.57 -3.86
CA TRP A 223 -17.89 -7.08 -2.87
C TRP A 223 -18.84 -5.98 -2.38
N TYR A 224 -18.34 -4.76 -2.12
CA TYR A 224 -19.20 -3.63 -1.76
C TYR A 224 -20.19 -3.29 -2.88
N TYR A 225 -19.71 -3.22 -4.13
CA TYR A 225 -20.57 -3.02 -5.29
C TYR A 225 -21.66 -4.08 -5.41
N LEU A 226 -21.31 -5.36 -5.27
CA LEU A 226 -22.25 -6.46 -5.32
C LEU A 226 -23.26 -6.36 -4.18
N LYS A 227 -22.80 -6.20 -2.93
CA LYS A 227 -23.66 -6.10 -1.75
C LYS A 227 -24.68 -4.98 -1.91
N PHE A 228 -24.23 -3.80 -2.33
CA PHE A 228 -25.10 -2.65 -2.56
C PHE A 228 -26.11 -2.90 -3.70
N SER A 229 -25.65 -3.44 -4.82
CA SER A 229 -26.50 -3.75 -5.97
C SER A 229 -27.57 -4.79 -5.62
N MET A 230 -27.21 -5.82 -4.86
CA MET A 230 -28.14 -6.85 -4.36
C MET A 230 -29.18 -6.28 -3.41
N LYS A 231 -28.77 -5.40 -2.48
CA LYS A 231 -29.70 -4.72 -1.58
C LYS A 231 -30.74 -3.91 -2.34
N ARG A 232 -30.32 -3.15 -3.36
CA ARG A 232 -31.25 -2.41 -4.23
C ARG A 232 -32.20 -3.33 -5.00
N MET A 233 -31.72 -4.47 -5.48
CA MET A 233 -32.59 -5.45 -6.15
C MET A 233 -33.60 -6.07 -5.19
N ARG A 234 -33.20 -6.33 -3.94
CA ARG A 234 -34.08 -6.80 -2.87
C ARG A 234 -35.21 -5.80 -2.61
N ASP A 235 -34.89 -4.51 -2.53
CA ASP A 235 -35.88 -3.43 -2.33
C ASP A 235 -36.86 -3.31 -3.52
N LEU A 236 -36.45 -3.69 -4.74
CA LEU A 236 -37.31 -3.72 -5.93
C LEU A 236 -38.10 -5.04 -6.08
N ALA A 237 -37.72 -6.07 -5.34
CA ALA A 237 -38.30 -7.41 -5.38
C ALA A 237 -39.37 -7.63 -4.30
N ILE A 238 -39.83 -6.57 -3.62
CA ILE A 238 -40.84 -6.64 -2.56
C ILE A 238 -42.11 -7.34 -3.11
N GLY A 239 -42.41 -8.51 -2.56
CA GLY A 239 -43.52 -9.37 -3.00
C GLY A 239 -43.11 -10.65 -3.76
N ASN A 240 -41.86 -10.76 -4.22
CA ASN A 240 -41.31 -11.98 -4.82
C ASN A 240 -40.37 -12.68 -3.82
N SER A 241 -40.95 -13.49 -2.93
CA SER A 241 -40.21 -14.20 -1.87
C SER A 241 -39.14 -15.14 -2.41
N VAL A 242 -39.37 -15.75 -3.58
CA VAL A 242 -38.43 -16.66 -4.26
C VAL A 242 -37.20 -15.91 -4.76
N LEU A 243 -37.40 -14.71 -5.32
CA LEU A 243 -36.28 -13.88 -5.76
C LEU A 243 -35.49 -13.33 -4.55
N ILE A 244 -36.17 -12.90 -3.49
CA ILE A 244 -35.52 -12.42 -2.27
C ILE A 244 -34.66 -13.51 -1.64
N SER A 245 -35.17 -14.74 -1.52
CA SER A 245 -34.37 -15.85 -0.99
C SER A 245 -33.15 -16.15 -1.86
N LYS A 246 -33.27 -16.03 -3.19
CA LYS A 246 -32.13 -16.20 -4.10
C LYS A 246 -31.11 -15.07 -3.98
N LEU A 247 -31.55 -13.83 -3.79
CA LEU A 247 -30.65 -12.69 -3.54
C LEU A 247 -29.86 -12.88 -2.23
N ASP A 248 -30.54 -13.34 -1.17
CA ASP A 248 -29.91 -13.61 0.12
C ASP A 248 -28.91 -14.78 0.05
N GLU A 249 -29.22 -15.82 -0.75
CA GLU A 249 -28.28 -16.92 -1.04
C GLU A 249 -27.02 -16.39 -1.76
N VAL A 250 -27.17 -15.54 -2.78
CA VAL A 250 -26.04 -14.97 -3.51
C VAL A 250 -25.17 -14.06 -2.64
N LEU A 251 -25.80 -13.29 -1.75
CA LEU A 251 -25.08 -12.50 -0.74
C LEU A 251 -24.33 -13.40 0.24
N THR A 252 -24.93 -14.48 0.70
CA THR A 252 -24.30 -15.39 1.66
C THR A 252 -23.08 -16.08 1.03
N ASN A 253 -23.27 -16.73 -0.12
CA ASN A 253 -22.19 -17.45 -0.80
C ASN A 253 -21.13 -16.48 -1.33
N GLY A 254 -21.53 -15.32 -1.86
CA GLY A 254 -20.57 -14.32 -2.34
C GLY A 254 -19.68 -13.76 -1.23
N LEU A 255 -20.22 -13.64 0.00
CA LEU A 255 -19.43 -13.27 1.16
C LEU A 255 -18.41 -14.36 1.52
N GLU A 256 -18.79 -15.64 1.43
CA GLU A 256 -17.85 -16.75 1.62
C GLU A 256 -16.73 -16.74 0.59
N TYR A 257 -17.05 -16.57 -0.70
CA TYR A 257 -16.04 -16.41 -1.76
C TYR A 257 -15.07 -15.26 -1.47
N LYS A 258 -15.58 -14.09 -1.07
CA LYS A 258 -14.75 -12.95 -0.68
C LYS A 258 -13.80 -13.35 0.46
N ARG A 259 -14.29 -13.99 1.52
CA ARG A 259 -13.46 -14.38 2.67
C ARG A 259 -12.37 -15.39 2.28
N THR A 260 -12.68 -16.37 1.45
CA THR A 260 -11.70 -17.33 0.93
C THR A 260 -10.61 -16.62 0.13
N LEU A 261 -10.99 -15.73 -0.78
CA LEU A 261 -10.05 -14.95 -1.59
C LEU A 261 -9.11 -14.09 -0.73
N ILE A 262 -9.64 -13.38 0.27
CA ILE A 262 -8.83 -12.58 1.18
C ILE A 262 -7.89 -13.47 2.00
N SER A 263 -8.39 -14.60 2.52
CA SER A 263 -7.56 -15.57 3.25
C SER A 263 -6.41 -16.11 2.39
N ASP A 264 -6.65 -16.41 1.12
CA ASP A 264 -5.62 -16.91 0.21
C ASP A 264 -4.57 -15.83 -0.13
N ILE A 265 -5.01 -14.59 -0.27
CA ILE A 265 -4.11 -13.44 -0.45
C ILE A 265 -3.25 -13.23 0.81
N ASP A 266 -3.84 -13.31 2.00
CA ASP A 266 -3.10 -13.21 3.26
C ASP A 266 -2.07 -14.33 3.41
N GLN A 267 -2.44 -15.56 3.06
CA GLN A 267 -1.48 -16.67 3.01
C GLN A 267 -0.37 -16.39 1.99
N LEU A 268 -0.69 -15.85 0.81
CA LEU A 268 0.30 -15.53 -0.23
C LEU A 268 1.28 -14.45 0.24
N ARG A 269 0.79 -13.47 1.00
CA ARG A 269 1.59 -12.43 1.64
C ARG A 269 2.57 -13.03 2.67
N GLY A 270 2.24 -14.13 3.33
CA GLY A 270 3.10 -14.79 4.32
C GLY A 270 4.14 -15.78 3.78
N VAL A 271 4.05 -16.16 2.50
CA VAL A 271 4.98 -17.10 1.86
C VAL A 271 6.33 -16.42 1.53
N ASP A 272 7.38 -17.21 1.30
CA ASP A 272 8.73 -16.76 0.89
C ASP A 272 9.45 -15.81 1.87
N GLY A 273 9.00 -15.78 3.13
CA GLY A 273 9.55 -14.89 4.16
C GLY A 273 9.20 -13.42 3.94
N LEU A 274 8.21 -13.11 3.10
CA LEU A 274 7.79 -11.76 2.78
C LEU A 274 7.23 -11.01 4.00
N ASP A 275 6.50 -11.68 4.90
CA ASP A 275 6.07 -11.11 6.18
C ASP A 275 7.25 -10.67 7.05
N HIS A 276 8.27 -11.54 7.16
CA HIS A 276 9.48 -11.24 7.92
C HIS A 276 10.23 -10.06 7.28
N TRP A 277 10.33 -10.01 5.95
CA TRP A 277 10.91 -8.88 5.23
C TRP A 277 10.15 -7.58 5.51
N ARG A 278 8.81 -7.57 5.42
CA ARG A 278 7.98 -6.39 5.72
C ARG A 278 8.17 -5.91 7.16
N GLY A 279 8.20 -6.82 8.12
CA GLY A 279 8.44 -6.49 9.53
C GLY A 279 9.81 -5.83 9.74
N LYS A 280 10.86 -6.42 9.14
CA LYS A 280 12.22 -5.88 9.23
C LYS A 280 12.35 -4.52 8.53
N GLU A 281 11.87 -4.38 7.30
CA GLU A 281 11.95 -3.14 6.53
C GLU A 281 11.16 -2.00 7.20
N SER A 282 10.00 -2.30 7.78
CA SER A 282 9.22 -1.32 8.56
C SER A 282 10.00 -0.85 9.78
N GLN A 283 10.63 -1.77 10.51
CA GLN A 283 11.45 -1.44 11.68
C GLN A 283 12.70 -0.63 11.30
N ASP A 284 13.41 -1.03 10.24
CA ASP A 284 14.61 -0.34 9.74
C ASP A 284 14.29 1.11 9.31
N LEU A 285 13.17 1.31 8.61
CA LEU A 285 12.67 2.64 8.22
C LEU A 285 12.23 3.46 9.43
N ALA A 286 11.48 2.85 10.36
CA ALA A 286 11.03 3.52 11.57
C ALA A 286 12.24 4.00 12.38
N ASP A 287 13.23 3.13 12.63
CA ASP A 287 14.43 3.47 13.38
C ASP A 287 15.22 4.60 12.73
N LEU A 288 15.35 4.61 11.39
CA LEU A 288 15.96 5.71 10.66
C LEU A 288 15.22 7.04 10.91
N VAL A 289 13.90 7.05 10.79
CA VAL A 289 13.09 8.25 11.01
C VAL A 289 13.17 8.70 12.47
N GLN A 290 13.09 7.78 13.44
CA GLN A 290 13.21 8.10 14.86
C GLN A 290 14.60 8.67 15.19
N ARG A 291 15.68 8.15 14.59
CA ARG A 291 17.04 8.73 14.73
C ARG A 291 17.12 10.14 14.15
N ARG A 292 16.54 10.38 12.96
CA ARG A 292 16.46 11.72 12.35
C ARG A 292 15.70 12.69 13.25
N LEU A 293 14.55 12.27 13.78
CA LEU A 293 13.76 13.05 14.74
C LEU A 293 14.55 13.34 16.03
N GLN A 294 15.25 12.35 16.58
CA GLN A 294 16.05 12.52 17.79
C GLN A 294 17.24 13.47 17.58
N PHE A 295 17.99 13.30 16.48
CA PHE A 295 19.07 14.21 16.10
C PHE A 295 18.58 15.65 16.00
N LEU A 296 17.44 15.84 15.35
CA LEU A 296 16.81 17.14 15.21
C LEU A 296 16.46 17.77 16.56
N GLN A 297 15.87 17.00 17.49
CA GLN A 297 15.46 17.53 18.79
C GLN A 297 16.65 17.83 19.73
N VAL A 298 17.68 16.97 19.74
CA VAL A 298 18.85 17.10 20.63
C VAL A 298 19.83 18.17 20.17
N SER A 299 20.13 18.26 18.88
CA SER A 299 21.05 19.28 18.33
C SER A 299 20.59 20.71 18.67
N THR A 300 19.28 20.92 18.84
CA THR A 300 18.73 22.21 19.25
C THR A 300 18.57 22.44 20.74
N SER A 301 18.51 21.39 21.57
CA SER A 301 18.48 21.58 23.03
C SER A 301 19.84 22.04 23.58
N ALA A 302 20.94 21.69 22.91
CA ALA A 302 22.29 22.17 23.23
C ALA A 302 22.49 23.67 22.92
N LEU A 303 21.76 24.22 21.94
CA LEU A 303 21.81 25.64 21.56
C LEU A 303 20.85 26.54 22.37
N TYR A 304 19.85 25.95 23.05
CA TYR A 304 18.79 26.70 23.73
C TYR A 304 18.35 26.05 25.05
N GLN A 305 19.22 26.09 26.06
CA GLN A 305 18.86 25.86 27.47
C GLN A 305 18.14 27.08 28.05
N THR A 306 16.93 27.37 27.60
CA THR A 306 16.04 28.30 28.33
C THR A 306 14.71 27.63 28.66
N GLU A 307 14.29 27.75 29.93
CA GLU A 307 13.07 27.18 30.54
C GLU A 307 11.80 27.41 29.70
N LYS A 308 11.78 28.46 28.88
CA LYS A 308 10.66 28.86 28.02
C LYS A 308 10.30 27.86 26.90
N ASN A 309 11.25 27.09 26.36
CA ASN A 309 10.92 26.07 25.35
C ASN A 309 10.33 24.81 25.99
N ARG A 310 10.76 24.50 27.22
CA ARG A 310 10.08 23.52 28.07
C ARG A 310 8.67 23.99 28.39
N GLU A 311 8.48 25.28 28.63
CA GLU A 311 7.19 25.90 28.90
C GLU A 311 6.27 25.98 27.68
N ILE A 312 6.77 26.15 26.44
CA ILE A 312 5.95 26.13 25.22
C ILE A 312 5.53 24.70 24.87
N CYS A 313 6.46 23.75 24.87
CA CYS A 313 6.11 22.33 24.73
C CYS A 313 5.20 21.87 25.87
N SER A 314 5.44 22.31 27.11
CA SER A 314 4.56 22.00 28.24
C SER A 314 3.24 22.73 28.18
N ARG A 315 3.14 23.95 27.65
CA ARG A 315 1.87 24.70 27.48
C ARG A 315 0.99 24.09 26.40
N ILE A 316 1.59 23.62 25.31
CA ILE A 316 0.88 22.89 24.24
C ILE A 316 0.38 21.53 24.75
N LEU A 317 1.13 20.89 25.64
CA LEU A 317 0.73 19.64 26.33
C LEU A 317 -0.16 19.89 27.57
N SER A 318 -0.13 21.09 28.17
CA SER A 318 -0.88 21.46 29.39
C SER A 318 -2.18 22.17 29.09
N ASP A 319 -2.58 22.34 27.84
CA ASP A 319 -3.91 22.82 27.52
C ASP A 319 -4.89 21.65 27.77
N ARG A 320 -5.43 21.63 29.00
CA ARG A 320 -6.10 20.51 29.70
C ARG A 320 -7.41 20.03 29.07
N GLY A 321 -7.59 20.22 27.76
CA GLY A 321 -8.77 19.71 27.06
C GLY A 321 -8.65 19.46 25.56
N THR A 322 -7.46 19.55 24.97
CA THR A 322 -7.39 19.68 23.50
C THR A 322 -6.24 18.92 22.87
N ILE A 323 -5.92 17.71 23.35
CA ILE A 323 -4.92 16.84 22.68
C ILE A 323 -5.27 16.60 21.20
N MET A 324 -6.55 16.46 20.85
CA MET A 324 -6.97 16.27 19.46
C MET A 324 -6.84 17.55 18.60
N VAL A 325 -7.24 18.72 19.11
CA VAL A 325 -7.09 20.00 18.38
C VAL A 325 -5.61 20.42 18.29
N ASN A 326 -4.80 20.06 19.29
CA ASN A 326 -3.37 20.33 19.31
C ASN A 326 -2.53 19.26 18.57
N TYR A 327 -3.06 18.06 18.32
CA TYR A 327 -2.40 17.02 17.53
C TYR A 327 -2.11 17.51 16.10
N GLN A 328 -3.09 18.17 15.46
CA GLN A 328 -2.91 18.77 14.14
C GLN A 328 -1.93 19.97 14.17
N LYS A 329 -1.99 20.79 15.23
CA LYS A 329 -1.02 21.88 15.45
C LYS A 329 0.40 21.34 15.61
N PHE A 330 0.57 20.27 16.39
CA PHE A 330 1.87 19.72 16.74
C PHE A 330 2.48 18.91 15.58
N LEU A 331 1.69 18.11 14.85
CA LEU A 331 2.22 17.39 13.69
C LEU A 331 2.60 18.38 12.58
N ALA A 332 1.78 19.41 12.34
CA ALA A 332 2.14 20.52 11.48
C ALA A 332 3.40 21.24 12.01
N LEU A 333 3.51 21.50 13.32
CA LEU A 333 4.69 22.09 13.93
C LEU A 333 5.96 21.25 13.68
N ALA A 334 5.90 19.94 13.90
CA ALA A 334 7.02 19.01 13.74
C ALA A 334 7.43 18.82 12.27
N VAL A 335 6.46 18.86 11.36
CA VAL A 335 6.66 18.71 9.92
C VAL A 335 7.09 20.03 9.25
N LEU A 336 6.62 21.18 9.74
CA LEU A 336 6.85 22.50 9.14
C LEU A 336 8.04 23.27 9.72
N LEU A 337 8.31 23.18 11.03
CA LEU A 337 9.30 24.06 11.66
C LEU A 337 10.73 23.85 11.17
N ARG A 338 11.07 22.72 10.52
CA ARG A 338 12.47 22.45 10.16
C ARG A 338 12.71 21.87 8.77
N GLY A 339 11.65 21.63 7.98
CA GLY A 339 11.80 21.47 6.53
C GLY A 339 12.26 22.75 5.83
N CYS A 340 12.08 23.93 6.46
CA CYS A 340 12.46 25.24 5.90
C CYS A 340 13.84 25.75 6.33
N ILE A 341 14.57 25.08 7.22
CA ILE A 341 15.92 25.52 7.62
C ILE A 341 16.93 24.60 6.96
N ASP A 342 17.38 25.02 5.78
CA ASP A 342 18.48 24.43 5.03
C ASP A 342 19.68 24.19 5.97
N SER A 343 20.29 22.99 5.92
CA SER A 343 21.33 22.55 6.87
C SER A 343 22.65 23.32 6.76
N LYS A 344 22.68 24.41 5.97
CA LYS A 344 23.84 25.30 5.80
C LYS A 344 24.05 26.29 6.95
N TYR A 345 23.09 26.46 7.87
CA TYR A 345 23.14 27.54 8.86
C TYR A 345 23.45 27.10 10.30
N ILE A 346 23.83 25.83 10.52
CA ILE A 346 24.40 25.39 11.80
C ILE A 346 25.94 25.55 11.76
N SER A 347 26.42 26.74 11.40
CA SER A 347 27.80 27.15 11.68
C SER A 347 27.95 28.67 11.57
N ALA A 348 27.49 29.38 12.59
CA ALA A 348 28.05 30.67 12.92
C ALA A 348 27.84 30.88 14.41
N GLY A 349 28.94 30.99 15.15
CA GLY A 349 28.89 31.41 16.55
C GLY A 349 28.16 32.73 16.65
N VAL A 350 27.19 32.81 17.56
CA VAL A 350 26.51 34.07 17.85
C VAL A 350 26.85 34.42 19.29
N GLY A 351 27.80 35.34 19.43
CA GLY A 351 27.91 36.15 20.64
C GLY A 351 26.61 36.93 20.85
N GLU A 352 26.29 37.17 22.12
CA GLU A 352 25.12 37.86 22.69
C GLU A 352 24.52 38.99 21.83
N SER A 353 23.80 38.63 20.77
CA SER A 353 23.03 39.53 19.93
C SER A 353 21.61 38.98 19.84
N ALA A 354 20.64 39.87 20.03
CA ALA A 354 19.25 39.57 20.35
C ALA A 354 18.63 38.49 19.44
N ILE A 355 18.07 37.44 20.05
CA ILE A 355 17.33 36.38 19.36
C ILE A 355 16.19 37.02 18.55
N ARG A 356 16.30 36.98 17.21
CA ARG A 356 15.26 37.49 16.30
C ARG A 356 14.08 36.52 16.28
N ARG A 357 12.90 37.00 16.69
CA ARG A 357 11.61 36.28 16.71
C ARG A 357 10.65 36.86 15.68
N SER A 358 9.91 36.00 14.97
CA SER A 358 8.85 36.39 14.03
C SER A 358 7.69 35.40 14.07
N SER A 359 6.49 35.84 13.74
CA SER A 359 5.40 34.94 13.34
C SER A 359 5.70 34.28 11.98
N PHE A 360 5.07 33.14 11.72
CA PHE A 360 5.18 32.45 10.44
C PHE A 360 4.82 33.36 9.26
N SER A 361 5.65 33.33 8.22
CA SER A 361 5.50 34.07 6.96
C SER A 361 6.14 33.25 5.84
N ALA A 362 6.30 33.85 4.65
CA ALA A 362 6.87 33.14 3.51
C ALA A 362 8.31 32.64 3.81
N PRO A 363 8.74 31.47 3.30
CA PRO A 363 10.05 30.91 3.62
C PRO A 363 11.21 31.88 3.33
N GLU A 364 11.09 32.72 2.31
CA GLU A 364 12.11 33.71 1.93
C GLU A 364 12.30 34.80 3.00
N THR A 365 11.27 35.11 3.78
CA THR A 365 11.32 36.12 4.85
C THR A 365 11.78 35.54 6.20
N LEU A 366 11.95 34.23 6.30
CA LEU A 366 12.31 33.52 7.53
C LEU A 366 13.80 33.13 7.60
N THR A 367 14.60 33.40 6.57
CA THR A 367 16.00 32.96 6.47
C THR A 367 16.92 33.53 7.54
N GLU A 368 16.64 34.73 8.05
CA GLU A 368 17.40 35.40 9.12
C GLU A 368 16.69 35.34 10.48
N VAL A 369 15.57 34.63 10.58
CA VAL A 369 14.77 34.52 11.81
C VAL A 369 15.18 33.27 12.55
N GLN A 370 15.63 33.43 13.80
CA GLN A 370 16.09 32.31 14.61
C GLN A 370 14.95 31.52 15.26
N VAL A 371 13.84 32.20 15.57
CA VAL A 371 12.66 31.59 16.22
C VAL A 371 11.38 32.02 15.49
N VAL A 372 10.64 31.04 14.97
CA VAL A 372 9.38 31.25 14.24
C VAL A 372 8.21 30.72 15.06
N GLU A 373 7.22 31.57 15.31
CA GLU A 373 5.95 31.17 15.94
C GLU A 373 4.96 30.66 14.88
N MET A 374 4.59 29.39 14.96
CA MET A 374 3.68 28.75 14.02
C MET A 374 2.23 28.82 14.50
N PRO A 375 1.29 29.31 13.66
CA PRO A 375 -0.13 29.29 13.98
C PRO A 375 -0.75 27.89 13.74
N ILE A 376 -2.04 27.76 14.05
CA ILE A 376 -2.83 26.57 13.71
C ILE A 376 -2.88 26.38 12.20
N ILE A 377 -3.02 25.13 11.72
CA ILE A 377 -2.92 24.79 10.29
C ILE A 377 -3.91 25.59 9.41
N ASP A 378 -5.08 25.93 9.94
CA ASP A 378 -6.09 26.75 9.26
C ASP A 378 -5.62 28.19 8.97
N ASN A 379 -4.70 28.69 9.80
CA ASN A 379 -4.12 30.03 9.73
C ASN A 379 -2.70 30.03 9.14
N VAL A 380 -2.18 28.88 8.70
CA VAL A 380 -0.85 28.80 8.06
C VAL A 380 -0.98 29.26 6.61
N TYR A 381 -0.37 30.42 6.30
CA TYR A 381 -0.29 30.95 4.94
C TYR A 381 1.06 31.64 4.68
N PRO A 382 1.72 31.40 3.53
CA PRO A 382 1.36 30.43 2.50
C PRO A 382 1.50 28.98 3.01
N LYS A 383 0.70 28.05 2.46
CA LYS A 383 0.79 26.64 2.87
C LYS A 383 2.12 26.02 2.41
N PRO A 384 2.98 25.56 3.33
CA PRO A 384 4.25 24.91 2.99
C PRO A 384 4.06 23.54 2.34
N ALA A 385 5.06 23.11 1.57
CA ALA A 385 5.02 21.85 0.82
C ALA A 385 4.97 20.60 1.72
N PHE A 386 5.50 20.68 2.94
CA PHE A 386 5.69 19.51 3.82
C PHE A 386 4.39 19.00 4.46
N ILE A 387 3.22 19.62 4.21
CA ILE A 387 1.94 19.21 4.81
C ILE A 387 1.50 17.82 4.27
N PRO A 388 0.92 16.94 5.12
CA PRO A 388 0.25 15.72 4.68
C PRO A 388 -0.68 15.94 3.48
N LEU A 389 -0.90 14.97 2.60
CA LEU A 389 -0.43 13.58 2.61
C LEU A 389 0.93 13.41 1.91
N ALA A 390 1.76 14.45 1.86
CA ALA A 390 3.08 14.37 1.28
C ALA A 390 4.05 13.53 2.13
N ILE A 391 4.93 12.79 1.47
CA ILE A 391 6.00 12.00 2.11
C ILE A 391 7.40 12.45 1.63
N PRO A 392 8.47 12.11 2.37
CA PRO A 392 9.84 12.36 1.93
C PRO A 392 10.20 11.63 0.63
N GLU A 393 10.75 12.37 -0.34
CA GLU A 393 11.17 11.84 -1.65
C GLU A 393 12.23 10.74 -1.53
N ASP A 394 13.14 10.84 -0.56
CA ASP A 394 14.19 9.85 -0.30
C ASP A 394 13.64 8.52 0.24
N LEU A 395 12.56 8.56 1.02
CA LEU A 395 11.92 7.37 1.59
C LEU A 395 10.84 6.78 0.67
N ALA A 396 10.31 7.57 -0.26
CA ALA A 396 9.17 7.19 -1.09
C ALA A 396 9.33 5.84 -1.84
N PRO A 397 10.48 5.51 -2.48
CA PRO A 397 10.64 4.23 -3.16
C PRO A 397 10.55 3.02 -2.21
N ARG A 398 11.07 3.15 -0.98
CA ARG A 398 11.01 2.09 0.04
C ARG A 398 9.59 1.97 0.62
N LEU A 399 8.97 3.10 0.94
CA LEU A 399 7.62 3.14 1.49
C LEU A 399 6.55 2.64 0.52
N ARG A 400 6.62 2.97 -0.77
CA ARG A 400 5.68 2.46 -1.77
C ARG A 400 5.74 0.94 -1.93
N ARG A 401 6.93 0.36 -1.73
CA ARG A 401 7.13 -1.10 -1.72
C ARG A 401 6.56 -1.70 -0.45
N LEU A 402 6.91 -1.14 0.72
CA LEU A 402 6.53 -1.67 2.02
C LEU A 402 5.04 -1.52 2.37
N HIS A 403 4.47 -0.32 2.19
CA HIS A 403 3.25 0.08 2.88
C HIS A 403 2.14 0.50 1.90
N GLY A 404 0.90 0.06 2.16
CA GLY A 404 -0.26 0.39 1.31
C GLY A 404 -0.71 1.85 1.38
N ASP A 405 -0.45 2.52 2.50
CA ASP A 405 -0.62 3.98 2.62
C ASP A 405 0.64 4.63 3.23
N PRO A 406 1.60 5.06 2.38
CA PRO A 406 2.83 5.69 2.84
C PRO A 406 2.63 6.97 3.67
N ALA A 407 1.54 7.71 3.46
CA ALA A 407 1.30 8.98 4.14
C ALA A 407 0.94 8.75 5.60
N VAL A 408 0.06 7.78 5.88
CA VAL A 408 -0.30 7.39 7.25
C VAL A 408 0.91 6.85 7.98
N TRP A 409 1.73 6.02 7.34
CA TRP A 409 2.97 5.51 7.94
C TRP A 409 3.91 6.64 8.35
N TRP A 410 4.09 7.65 7.47
CA TRP A 410 4.92 8.81 7.75
C TRP A 410 4.40 9.62 8.94
N ILE A 411 3.09 9.88 8.98
CA ILE A 411 2.42 10.56 10.09
C ILE A 411 2.61 9.77 11.41
N GLY A 412 2.40 8.45 11.36
CA GLY A 412 2.56 7.53 12.49
C GLY A 412 3.92 7.63 13.18
N GLN A 413 5.00 7.89 12.44
CA GLN A 413 6.34 8.06 13.03
C GLN A 413 6.44 9.27 13.96
N PHE A 414 5.79 10.39 13.61
CA PHE A 414 5.74 11.56 14.49
C PHE A 414 4.87 11.29 15.71
N VAL A 415 3.71 10.62 15.52
CA VAL A 415 2.85 10.25 16.65
C VAL A 415 3.62 9.39 17.65
N ARG A 416 4.30 8.34 17.16
CA ARG A 416 5.13 7.44 17.97
C ARG A 416 6.22 8.19 18.75
N TYR A 417 6.88 9.16 18.12
CA TYR A 417 7.91 9.96 18.81
C TYR A 417 7.32 10.81 19.95
N LEU A 418 6.07 11.27 19.79
CA LEU A 418 5.41 12.16 20.74
C LEU A 418 4.80 11.45 21.93
N VAL A 419 4.18 10.31 21.70
CA VAL A 419 3.47 9.57 22.74
C VAL A 419 4.39 8.62 23.52
N ARG A 420 5.72 8.81 23.44
CA ARG A 420 6.69 8.05 24.25
C ARG A 420 6.33 8.20 25.73
N PRO A 421 5.92 7.12 26.41
CA PRO A 421 5.42 7.24 27.77
C PRO A 421 6.56 7.58 28.73
N GLN A 422 6.22 8.31 29.79
CA GLN A 422 7.10 8.42 30.95
C GLN A 422 7.11 7.09 31.72
N PRO A 423 8.17 6.75 32.49
CA PRO A 423 8.27 5.45 33.16
C PRO A 423 7.05 5.08 34.04
N ALA A 424 6.46 6.07 34.73
CA ALA A 424 5.26 5.85 35.52
C ALA A 424 4.04 5.49 34.65
N LEU A 425 3.85 6.19 33.53
CA LEU A 425 2.77 5.92 32.59
C LEU A 425 2.95 4.56 31.89
N GLU A 426 4.18 4.20 31.55
CA GLU A 426 4.50 2.91 30.94
C GLU A 426 4.20 1.75 31.89
N LYS A 427 4.57 1.88 33.17
CA LYS A 427 4.20 0.92 34.20
C LYS A 427 2.67 0.79 34.30
N ASP A 428 1.97 1.91 34.35
CA ASP A 428 0.52 1.93 34.46
C ASP A 428 -0.20 1.30 33.26
N ILE A 429 0.32 1.52 32.04
CA ILE A 429 -0.16 0.86 30.82
C ILE A 429 0.04 -0.66 30.93
N ASN A 430 1.22 -1.10 31.35
CA ASN A 430 1.54 -2.54 31.49
C ASN A 430 0.68 -3.22 32.57
N ASP A 431 0.48 -2.57 33.71
CA ASP A 431 -0.37 -3.08 34.80
C ASP A 431 -1.83 -3.15 34.36
N THR A 432 -2.31 -2.16 33.60
CA THR A 432 -3.65 -2.15 33.01
C THR A 432 -3.82 -3.25 31.96
N LYS A 433 -2.83 -3.44 31.08
CA LYS A 433 -2.82 -4.52 30.08
C LYS A 433 -3.00 -5.89 30.73
N LYS A 434 -2.30 -6.14 31.85
CA LYS A 434 -2.43 -7.37 32.64
C LYS A 434 -3.80 -7.48 33.32
N ARG A 435 -4.26 -6.41 33.98
CA ARG A 435 -5.57 -6.36 34.66
C ARG A 435 -6.73 -6.64 33.71
N LEU A 436 -6.69 -6.08 32.51
CA LEU A 436 -7.71 -6.26 31.47
C LEU A 436 -7.63 -7.62 30.75
N GLY A 437 -6.56 -8.41 30.97
CA GLY A 437 -6.35 -9.65 30.24
C GLY A 437 -6.18 -9.43 28.72
N PHE A 438 -5.64 -8.28 28.31
CA PHE A 438 -5.54 -7.89 26.90
C PHE A 438 -4.60 -8.84 26.15
N GLN A 439 -5.15 -9.56 25.17
CA GLN A 439 -4.45 -10.58 24.41
C GLN A 439 -5.03 -10.72 23.00
N ASN A 440 -4.16 -10.80 22.00
CA ASN A 440 -4.52 -11.09 20.61
C ASN A 440 -4.97 -12.56 20.46
N PRO A 441 -5.87 -12.90 19.50
CA PRO A 441 -6.50 -12.00 18.54
C PRO A 441 -7.62 -11.15 19.17
N ILE A 442 -7.57 -9.84 18.96
CA ILE A 442 -8.53 -8.87 19.51
C ILE A 442 -8.86 -7.78 18.49
N VAL A 443 -10.14 -7.43 18.38
CA VAL A 443 -10.61 -6.34 17.51
C VAL A 443 -10.87 -5.10 18.35
N GLY A 444 -10.34 -3.95 17.92
CA GLY A 444 -10.61 -2.67 18.54
C GLY A 444 -11.88 -2.06 17.95
N VAL A 445 -12.82 -1.66 18.79
CA VAL A 445 -14.04 -0.97 18.40
C VAL A 445 -14.09 0.37 19.12
N HIS A 446 -14.19 1.45 18.35
CA HIS A 446 -14.35 2.80 18.89
C HIS A 446 -15.69 3.39 18.47
N VAL A 447 -16.60 3.53 19.43
CA VAL A 447 -17.94 4.11 19.24
C VAL A 447 -17.95 5.53 19.78
N ARG A 448 -18.14 6.52 18.91
CA ARG A 448 -18.24 7.93 19.30
C ARG A 448 -19.67 8.41 19.13
N ARG A 449 -20.30 8.87 20.21
CA ARG A 449 -21.70 9.38 20.20
C ARG A 449 -21.80 10.85 20.61
N THR A 450 -21.77 11.10 21.92
CA THR A 450 -22.31 12.28 22.63
C THR A 450 -22.46 13.58 21.81
N ASP A 451 -21.40 14.36 21.65
CA ASP A 451 -21.39 15.69 20.99
C ASP A 451 -21.21 15.65 19.47
N LYS A 452 -20.93 14.47 18.90
CA LYS A 452 -20.60 14.32 17.48
C LYS A 452 -21.83 13.99 16.62
N VAL A 453 -22.84 13.35 17.21
CA VAL A 453 -24.07 12.99 16.50
C VAL A 453 -24.84 14.26 16.15
N GLY A 454 -25.01 14.52 14.86
CA GLY A 454 -25.80 15.65 14.35
C GLY A 454 -25.02 16.94 14.04
N THR A 455 -23.71 16.98 14.36
CA THR A 455 -22.82 18.12 14.04
C THR A 455 -21.71 17.71 13.08
N GLU A 456 -20.91 16.71 13.46
CA GLU A 456 -19.71 16.27 12.73
C GLU A 456 -19.86 14.87 12.14
N ALA A 457 -20.72 14.02 12.70
CA ALA A 457 -20.90 12.63 12.27
C ALA A 457 -22.35 12.15 12.40
N ALA A 458 -22.67 11.08 11.68
CA ALA A 458 -23.95 10.38 11.80
C ALA A 458 -23.98 9.46 13.02
N TYR A 459 -25.18 9.15 13.51
CA TYR A 459 -25.36 8.08 14.49
C TYR A 459 -25.20 6.72 13.81
N HIS A 460 -24.32 5.88 14.36
CA HIS A 460 -24.14 4.50 13.95
C HIS A 460 -24.51 3.57 15.11
N SER A 461 -25.31 2.54 14.82
CA SER A 461 -25.74 1.57 15.84
C SER A 461 -24.61 0.58 16.13
N LEU A 462 -24.61 -0.03 17.32
CA LEU A 462 -23.55 -0.97 17.71
C LEU A 462 -23.50 -2.19 16.75
N GLU A 463 -24.65 -2.59 16.23
CA GLU A 463 -24.81 -3.69 15.29
C GLU A 463 -24.03 -3.49 13.99
N GLU A 464 -23.90 -2.23 13.56
CA GLU A 464 -23.11 -1.89 12.37
C GLU A 464 -21.63 -2.17 12.59
N TYR A 465 -21.06 -1.73 13.72
CA TYR A 465 -19.68 -2.05 14.09
C TYR A 465 -19.47 -3.55 14.22
N MET A 466 -20.37 -4.23 14.96
CA MET A 466 -20.23 -5.66 15.26
C MET A 466 -20.38 -6.55 14.02
N ALA A 467 -21.06 -6.10 12.96
CA ALA A 467 -21.10 -6.82 11.69
C ALA A 467 -19.69 -6.95 11.07
N HIS A 468 -18.86 -5.91 11.18
CA HIS A 468 -17.48 -5.92 10.68
C HIS A 468 -16.53 -6.69 11.60
N VAL A 469 -16.77 -6.66 12.91
CA VAL A 469 -16.07 -7.50 13.89
C VAL A 469 -16.30 -8.99 13.60
N GLU A 470 -17.56 -9.38 13.39
CA GLU A 470 -17.92 -10.76 13.04
C GLU A 470 -17.28 -11.16 11.70
N ASP A 471 -17.29 -10.28 10.69
CA ASP A 471 -16.65 -10.57 9.40
C ASP A 471 -15.15 -10.83 9.54
N TYR A 472 -14.45 -10.03 10.35
CA TYR A 472 -13.03 -10.24 10.67
C TYR A 472 -12.79 -11.60 11.34
N TYR A 473 -13.56 -11.93 12.39
CA TYR A 473 -13.39 -13.20 13.10
C TYR A 473 -13.64 -14.40 12.19
N ARG A 474 -14.65 -14.32 11.30
CA ARG A 474 -14.92 -15.38 10.31
C ARG A 474 -13.76 -15.55 9.32
N GLN A 475 -13.17 -14.45 8.85
CA GLN A 475 -11.99 -14.51 7.99
C GLN A 475 -10.80 -15.15 8.73
N LEU A 476 -10.60 -14.78 10.00
CA LEU A 476 -9.51 -15.34 10.81
C LEU A 476 -9.70 -16.84 11.07
N GLU A 477 -10.93 -17.30 11.34
CA GLU A 477 -11.26 -18.72 11.48
C GLU A 477 -10.98 -19.51 10.20
N MET A 478 -11.33 -18.95 9.03
CA MET A 478 -11.04 -19.56 7.73
C MET A 478 -9.54 -19.66 7.47
N SER A 479 -8.79 -18.60 7.77
CA SER A 479 -7.34 -18.56 7.60
C SER A 479 -6.61 -19.57 8.50
N LYS A 480 -7.08 -19.75 9.74
CA LYS A 480 -6.49 -20.69 10.70
C LYS A 480 -6.97 -22.13 10.55
N GLY A 481 -8.09 -22.36 9.86
CA GLY A 481 -8.69 -23.68 9.69
C GLY A 481 -9.34 -24.24 10.97
N HIS A 482 -9.59 -23.40 11.99
CA HIS A 482 -10.28 -23.79 13.21
C HIS A 482 -11.11 -22.62 13.78
N SER A 483 -12.15 -22.94 14.56
CA SER A 483 -12.98 -21.94 15.24
C SER A 483 -12.21 -21.21 16.33
N ILE A 484 -12.57 -19.95 16.60
CA ILE A 484 -12.00 -19.18 17.71
C ILE A 484 -12.93 -19.30 18.90
N GLU A 485 -12.46 -19.96 19.95
CA GLU A 485 -13.27 -20.24 21.15
C GLU A 485 -13.76 -18.98 21.87
N THR A 486 -12.96 -17.90 21.87
CA THR A 486 -13.33 -16.64 22.51
C THR A 486 -12.97 -15.46 21.61
N LYS A 487 -14.00 -14.83 21.04
CA LYS A 487 -13.87 -13.60 20.25
C LYS A 487 -13.75 -12.41 21.21
N LYS A 488 -12.64 -11.67 21.15
CA LYS A 488 -12.30 -10.58 22.08
C LYS A 488 -12.48 -9.23 21.40
N VAL A 489 -13.11 -8.27 22.08
CA VAL A 489 -13.29 -6.92 21.56
C VAL A 489 -12.80 -5.91 22.58
N TYR A 490 -11.84 -5.07 22.21
CA TYR A 490 -11.53 -3.88 23.00
C TYR A 490 -12.51 -2.77 22.64
N LEU A 491 -13.36 -2.37 23.57
CA LEU A 491 -14.42 -1.39 23.32
C LEU A 491 -14.11 -0.05 23.99
N ALA A 492 -13.84 0.95 23.18
CA ALA A 492 -13.70 2.34 23.61
C ALA A 492 -14.96 3.13 23.23
N SER A 493 -15.58 3.79 24.21
CA SER A 493 -16.79 4.58 23.99
C SER A 493 -16.86 5.75 24.96
N ASP A 494 -17.35 6.88 24.49
CA ASP A 494 -17.71 8.04 25.31
C ASP A 494 -19.15 7.95 25.89
N ASP A 495 -19.90 6.93 25.50
CA ASP A 495 -21.24 6.61 26.01
C ASP A 495 -21.21 5.31 26.83
N PRO A 496 -21.48 5.37 28.15
CA PRO A 496 -21.46 4.18 29.01
C PRO A 496 -22.58 3.18 28.70
N ASN A 497 -23.67 3.60 28.04
CA ASN A 497 -24.76 2.69 27.67
C ASN A 497 -24.32 1.69 26.59
N VAL A 498 -23.38 2.08 25.72
CA VAL A 498 -22.83 1.21 24.68
C VAL A 498 -22.17 -0.03 25.30
N LEU A 499 -21.51 0.13 26.44
CA LEU A 499 -20.85 -0.96 27.15
C LEU A 499 -21.87 -1.99 27.65
N ALA A 500 -22.97 -1.52 28.25
CA ALA A 500 -24.05 -2.38 28.72
C ALA A 500 -24.76 -3.09 27.55
N ASP A 501 -25.05 -2.35 26.48
CA ASP A 501 -25.66 -2.90 25.27
C ASP A 501 -24.80 -3.99 24.62
N ALA A 502 -23.48 -3.79 24.58
CA ALA A 502 -22.55 -4.75 23.99
C ALA A 502 -22.57 -6.10 24.71
N VAL A 503 -22.46 -6.07 26.05
CA VAL A 503 -22.49 -7.29 26.88
C VAL A 503 -23.84 -8.01 26.76
N ASN A 504 -24.95 -7.26 26.71
CA ASN A 504 -26.29 -7.85 26.64
C ASN A 504 -26.62 -8.45 25.26
N LYS A 505 -26.25 -7.76 24.17
CA LYS A 505 -26.59 -8.18 22.81
C LYS A 505 -25.64 -9.23 22.24
N TYR A 506 -24.40 -9.27 22.72
CA TYR A 506 -23.33 -10.13 22.19
C TYR A 506 -22.69 -11.00 23.29
N PRO A 507 -23.45 -11.91 23.93
CA PRO A 507 -22.93 -12.73 25.03
C PRO A 507 -21.81 -13.70 24.61
N ASN A 508 -21.69 -14.00 23.31
CA ASN A 508 -20.64 -14.86 22.75
C ASN A 508 -19.30 -14.13 22.55
N TYR A 509 -19.23 -12.84 22.88
CA TYR A 509 -18.04 -12.01 22.76
C TYR A 509 -17.51 -11.62 24.15
N ASN A 510 -16.19 -11.64 24.30
CA ASN A 510 -15.52 -11.12 25.48
C ASN A 510 -15.14 -9.66 25.25
N PHE A 511 -15.91 -8.74 25.83
CA PHE A 511 -15.62 -7.31 25.77
C PHE A 511 -14.63 -6.90 26.87
N ILE A 512 -13.53 -6.29 26.44
CA ILE A 512 -12.50 -5.69 27.28
C ILE A 512 -12.69 -4.18 27.20
N TYR A 513 -12.92 -3.54 28.34
CA TYR A 513 -13.10 -2.09 28.43
C TYR A 513 -12.77 -1.62 29.84
N ASP A 514 -12.47 -0.33 29.98
CA ASP A 514 -12.35 0.31 31.29
C ASP A 514 -13.59 1.19 31.54
N SER A 515 -14.48 0.73 32.41
CA SER A 515 -15.76 1.39 32.66
C SER A 515 -15.62 2.78 33.28
N GLU A 516 -14.51 3.05 33.97
CA GLU A 516 -14.22 4.37 34.54
C GLU A 516 -13.77 5.36 33.45
N ASN A 517 -13.14 4.89 32.37
CA ASN A 517 -12.78 5.74 31.23
C ASN A 517 -14.02 6.25 30.49
N SER A 518 -15.00 5.39 30.21
CA SER A 518 -16.24 5.82 29.53
C SER A 518 -17.06 6.83 30.34
N LYS A 519 -17.06 6.71 31.67
CA LYS A 519 -17.73 7.70 32.55
C LYS A 519 -17.02 9.05 32.55
N THR A 520 -15.69 9.05 32.51
CA THR A 520 -14.87 10.28 32.54
C THR A 520 -14.73 10.96 31.18
N ALA A 521 -15.12 10.28 30.08
CA ALA A 521 -15.15 10.84 28.73
C ALA A 521 -16.40 11.71 28.42
N GLY A 522 -17.42 11.65 29.28
CA GLY A 522 -18.64 12.44 29.18
C GLY A 522 -18.38 13.95 29.31
N LEU A 523 -19.28 14.77 28.74
CA LEU A 523 -19.11 16.23 28.61
C LEU A 523 -18.82 16.95 29.94
N GLY A 524 -19.32 16.44 31.07
CA GLY A 524 -19.14 17.06 32.39
C GLY A 524 -17.75 16.86 33.02
N THR A 525 -16.99 15.84 32.61
CA THR A 525 -15.72 15.43 33.26
C THR A 525 -14.54 15.29 32.27
N ARG A 526 -14.79 15.56 30.99
CA ARG A 526 -13.87 15.41 29.86
C ARG A 526 -12.54 16.17 30.02
N TYR A 527 -12.53 17.29 30.72
CA TYR A 527 -11.36 18.14 30.89
C TYR A 527 -10.65 17.94 32.23
N SER A 528 -10.40 16.66 32.55
CA SER A 528 -9.72 16.23 33.78
C SER A 528 -8.49 15.37 33.47
N THR A 529 -7.53 15.33 34.39
CA THR A 529 -6.35 14.46 34.27
C THR A 529 -6.74 12.97 34.18
N ALA A 530 -7.83 12.58 34.84
CA ALA A 530 -8.38 11.23 34.76
C ALA A 530 -8.89 10.91 33.35
N SER A 531 -9.67 11.83 32.75
CA SER A 531 -10.17 11.68 31.37
C SER A 531 -9.02 11.66 30.35
N LEU A 532 -8.01 12.51 30.55
CA LEU A 532 -6.79 12.52 29.75
C LEU A 532 -6.05 11.17 29.80
N ARG A 533 -5.90 10.61 31.00
CA ARG A 533 -5.30 9.28 31.16
C ARG A 533 -6.14 8.20 30.47
N GLY A 534 -7.47 8.27 30.61
CA GLY A 534 -8.40 7.34 29.98
C GLY A 534 -8.28 7.33 28.45
N ILE A 535 -8.28 8.50 27.81
CA ILE A 535 -8.17 8.58 26.35
C ILE A 535 -6.80 8.11 25.83
N ILE A 536 -5.71 8.36 26.56
CA ILE A 536 -4.39 7.83 26.22
C ILE A 536 -4.43 6.29 26.21
N PHE A 537 -5.08 5.69 27.21
CA PHE A 537 -5.19 4.23 27.32
C PHE A 537 -6.05 3.67 26.19
N ASP A 538 -7.19 4.29 25.90
CA ASP A 538 -8.06 3.85 24.80
C ASP A 538 -7.34 3.90 23.46
N ILE A 539 -6.66 5.02 23.14
CA ILE A 539 -5.87 5.13 21.90
C ILE A 539 -4.78 4.06 21.87
N HIS A 540 -4.07 3.85 22.97
CA HIS A 540 -3.00 2.87 23.07
C HIS A 540 -3.53 1.44 22.82
N PHE A 541 -4.56 1.00 23.52
CA PHE A 541 -5.10 -0.35 23.37
C PHE A 541 -5.79 -0.56 22.01
N LEU A 542 -6.49 0.45 21.48
CA LEU A 542 -7.02 0.40 20.11
C LEU A 542 -5.89 0.20 19.08
N SER A 543 -4.76 0.89 19.24
CA SER A 543 -3.62 0.78 18.32
C SER A 543 -2.89 -0.57 18.36
N LEU A 544 -3.05 -1.34 19.45
CA LEU A 544 -2.49 -2.68 19.62
C LEU A 544 -3.42 -3.82 19.16
N CYS A 545 -4.65 -3.50 18.76
CA CYS A 545 -5.60 -4.48 18.25
C CYS A 545 -5.18 -4.98 16.85
N ASP A 546 -5.61 -6.19 16.49
CA ASP A 546 -5.28 -6.80 15.18
C ASP A 546 -6.08 -6.18 14.03
N TYR A 547 -7.22 -5.57 14.35
CA TYR A 547 -8.12 -4.90 13.41
C TYR A 547 -8.88 -3.79 14.14
N LEU A 548 -9.23 -2.71 13.44
CA LEU A 548 -9.90 -1.54 14.00
C LEU A 548 -11.23 -1.27 13.30
N VAL A 549 -12.34 -1.21 14.04
CA VAL A 549 -13.66 -0.82 13.51
C VAL A 549 -14.13 0.46 14.19
N CYS A 550 -14.33 1.53 13.42
CA CYS A 550 -14.64 2.83 13.98
C CYS A 550 -15.27 3.80 12.96
N THR A 551 -15.36 5.06 13.34
CA THR A 551 -15.59 6.20 12.45
C THR A 551 -14.32 7.04 12.31
N PHE A 552 -13.83 7.20 11.08
CA PHE A 552 -12.68 8.07 10.80
C PHE A 552 -13.00 9.55 10.82
N SER A 553 -14.27 9.97 10.94
CA SER A 553 -14.58 11.34 11.38
C SER A 553 -14.07 11.63 12.80
N SER A 554 -13.84 10.60 13.64
CA SER A 554 -13.23 10.74 14.96
C SER A 554 -11.70 10.74 14.90
N GLN A 555 -11.08 11.82 15.39
CA GLN A 555 -9.62 11.88 15.47
C GLN A 555 -9.03 10.84 16.43
N VAL A 556 -9.78 10.39 17.45
CA VAL A 556 -9.34 9.32 18.37
C VAL A 556 -9.02 8.05 17.57
N CYS A 557 -9.92 7.68 16.65
CA CYS A 557 -9.71 6.50 15.84
C CYS A 557 -8.55 6.69 14.86
N ARG A 558 -8.45 7.88 14.23
CA ARG A 558 -7.34 8.17 13.31
C ARG A 558 -5.98 8.10 14.00
N VAL A 559 -5.85 8.62 15.22
CA VAL A 559 -4.60 8.52 16.00
C VAL A 559 -4.27 7.08 16.37
N ALA A 560 -5.27 6.28 16.79
CA ALA A 560 -5.07 4.86 17.04
C ALA A 560 -4.61 4.11 15.78
N TYR A 561 -5.22 4.42 14.62
CA TYR A 561 -4.85 3.87 13.32
C TYR A 561 -3.44 4.30 12.86
N GLU A 562 -3.05 5.56 13.08
CA GLU A 562 -1.71 6.07 12.77
C GLU A 562 -0.64 5.37 13.62
N LEU A 563 -0.90 5.16 14.92
CA LEU A 563 -0.01 4.40 15.80
C LEU A 563 0.06 2.92 15.43
N MET A 564 -1.06 2.32 15.01
CA MET A 564 -1.11 0.93 14.54
C MET A 564 -0.13 0.67 13.40
N GLN A 565 0.10 1.66 12.51
CA GLN A 565 1.08 1.53 11.42
C GLN A 565 2.52 1.33 11.91
N THR A 566 2.80 1.65 13.18
CA THR A 566 4.14 1.54 13.77
C THR A 566 4.41 0.21 14.48
N TYR A 567 3.38 -0.62 14.65
CA TYR A 567 3.46 -1.93 15.32
C TYR A 567 3.43 -3.11 14.33
N HIS A 568 3.22 -2.85 13.04
CA HIS A 568 3.12 -3.87 12.00
C HIS A 568 3.98 -3.51 10.78
N GLY A 569 4.25 -4.51 9.93
CA GLY A 569 4.93 -4.28 8.65
C GLY A 569 4.09 -3.41 7.70
N ASP A 570 2.83 -3.78 7.50
CA ASP A 570 1.84 -3.01 6.75
C ASP A 570 0.46 -3.23 7.38
N ALA A 571 -0.06 -2.21 8.07
CA ALA A 571 -1.39 -2.24 8.69
C ALA A 571 -2.39 -1.33 7.96
N SER A 572 -2.07 -0.93 6.71
CA SER A 572 -2.89 0.01 5.96
C SER A 572 -4.33 -0.49 5.75
N GLN A 573 -4.53 -1.80 5.60
CA GLN A 573 -5.85 -2.44 5.41
C GLN A 573 -6.49 -2.97 6.71
N LYS A 574 -5.85 -2.79 7.87
CA LYS A 574 -6.32 -3.35 9.16
C LYS A 574 -7.38 -2.49 9.84
N PHE A 575 -8.32 -1.95 9.06
CA PHE A 575 -9.41 -1.15 9.59
C PHE A 575 -10.69 -1.29 8.75
N TYR A 576 -11.82 -0.93 9.37
CA TYR A 576 -13.06 -0.59 8.68
C TYR A 576 -13.62 0.70 9.28
N SER A 577 -13.82 1.71 8.43
CA SER A 577 -14.46 2.98 8.80
C SER A 577 -15.92 2.98 8.35
N LEU A 578 -16.85 3.33 9.23
CA LEU A 578 -18.28 3.44 8.90
C LEU A 578 -18.62 4.71 8.12
N ASP A 579 -17.71 5.69 8.08
CA ASP A 579 -17.94 7.00 7.46
C ASP A 579 -16.81 7.40 6.51
N ASP A 580 -15.87 8.22 6.98
CA ASP A 580 -14.84 8.84 6.16
C ASP A 580 -13.74 7.84 5.77
N ILE A 581 -13.06 8.13 4.66
CA ILE A 581 -11.72 7.59 4.39
C ILE A 581 -10.71 8.22 5.35
N TYR A 582 -9.49 7.68 5.42
CA TYR A 582 -8.46 8.33 6.22
C TYR A 582 -8.18 9.75 5.69
N TYR A 583 -8.10 10.71 6.62
CA TYR A 583 -7.68 12.07 6.31
C TYR A 583 -6.96 12.70 7.51
N PHE A 584 -6.11 13.66 7.19
CA PHE A 584 -5.44 14.54 8.14
C PHE A 584 -6.03 15.96 8.05
N GLY A 585 -6.38 16.57 9.19
CA GLY A 585 -6.96 17.92 9.20
C GLY A 585 -5.99 18.97 8.67
N GLY A 586 -6.44 19.79 7.73
CA GLY A 586 -5.60 20.80 7.07
C GLY A 586 -4.70 20.27 5.94
N GLN A 587 -4.81 18.97 5.60
CA GLN A 587 -4.02 18.34 4.54
C GLN A 587 -4.11 19.05 3.18
N ASN A 588 -3.09 18.83 2.36
CA ASN A 588 -3.13 19.12 0.93
C ASN A 588 -4.20 18.26 0.23
N ALA A 589 -4.60 18.70 -0.96
CA ALA A 589 -5.59 18.00 -1.78
C ALA A 589 -5.26 16.51 -1.95
N HIS A 590 -6.11 15.65 -1.40
CA HIS A 590 -6.05 14.20 -1.63
C HIS A 590 -6.51 13.92 -3.06
N ASN A 591 -5.63 13.37 -3.87
CA ASN A 591 -5.90 13.05 -5.26
C ASN A 591 -5.70 11.56 -5.52
N VAL A 592 -6.58 11.01 -6.35
CA VAL A 592 -6.40 9.71 -6.98
C VAL A 592 -6.10 9.91 -8.46
N LYS A 593 -5.43 8.93 -9.06
CA LYS A 593 -5.12 8.88 -10.49
C LYS A 593 -5.97 7.80 -11.14
N ALA A 594 -6.65 8.13 -12.23
CA ALA A 594 -7.37 7.17 -13.04
C ALA A 594 -6.38 6.22 -13.74
N ILE A 595 -6.61 4.93 -13.58
CA ILE A 595 -5.85 3.87 -14.28
C ILE A 595 -6.68 3.17 -15.35
N GLN A 596 -7.99 3.39 -15.33
CA GLN A 596 -8.92 2.89 -16.32
C GLN A 596 -9.87 4.01 -16.74
N LYS A 597 -10.35 3.92 -17.97
CA LYS A 597 -11.37 4.82 -18.48
C LYS A 597 -12.72 4.51 -17.82
N HIS A 598 -13.49 5.56 -17.56
CA HIS A 598 -14.88 5.44 -17.17
C HIS A 598 -15.74 6.43 -17.96
N THR A 599 -16.81 5.90 -18.55
CA THR A 599 -17.90 6.68 -19.11
C THR A 599 -19.05 6.63 -18.12
N ALA A 600 -19.53 7.80 -17.71
CA ALA A 600 -20.64 7.92 -16.76
C ALA A 600 -21.91 7.25 -17.34
N GLN A 601 -22.48 6.32 -16.59
CA GLN A 601 -23.73 5.65 -16.95
C GLN A 601 -24.94 6.40 -16.39
N ARG A 602 -24.74 7.16 -15.30
CA ARG A 602 -25.77 7.95 -14.63
C ARG A 602 -25.39 9.41 -14.55
N LYS A 603 -26.38 10.29 -14.35
CA LYS A 603 -26.18 11.74 -14.21
C LYS A 603 -25.31 12.13 -12.99
N GLU A 604 -25.29 11.28 -11.97
CA GLU A 604 -24.53 11.48 -10.74
C GLU A 604 -23.04 11.10 -10.90
N GLU A 605 -22.68 10.40 -11.99
CA GLU A 605 -21.32 9.91 -12.22
C GLU A 605 -20.47 10.90 -13.03
N ILE A 606 -19.15 10.83 -12.86
CA ILE A 606 -18.18 11.59 -13.66
C ILE A 606 -17.45 10.70 -14.65
N SER A 607 -17.28 11.18 -15.89
CA SER A 607 -16.43 10.49 -16.88
C SER A 607 -14.98 10.97 -16.76
N PHE A 608 -14.03 10.06 -16.99
CA PHE A 608 -12.59 10.35 -16.98
C PHE A 608 -11.81 9.37 -17.84
N GLU A 609 -10.65 9.81 -18.31
CA GLU A 609 -9.69 9.04 -19.09
C GLU A 609 -8.52 8.53 -18.23
N ILE A 610 -7.74 7.60 -18.78
CA ILE A 610 -6.56 7.07 -18.10
C ILE A 610 -5.55 8.21 -17.87
N GLY A 611 -5.12 8.37 -16.62
CA GLY A 611 -4.16 9.38 -16.19
C GLY A 611 -4.78 10.64 -15.61
N ASP A 612 -6.09 10.85 -15.73
CA ASP A 612 -6.78 11.99 -15.12
C ASP A 612 -6.65 11.98 -13.60
N SER A 613 -6.59 13.17 -13.01
CA SER A 613 -6.52 13.35 -11.56
C SER A 613 -7.88 13.75 -11.00
N ILE A 614 -8.32 13.01 -9.99
CA ILE A 614 -9.61 13.21 -9.32
C ILE A 614 -9.32 13.54 -7.86
N GLY A 615 -9.86 14.64 -7.37
CA GLY A 615 -9.86 14.98 -5.96
C GLY A 615 -10.89 14.16 -5.21
N ILE A 616 -10.46 13.17 -4.44
CA ILE A 616 -11.38 12.32 -3.69
C ILE A 616 -11.93 13.09 -2.48
N ALA A 617 -13.24 12.97 -2.27
CA ALA A 617 -13.92 13.50 -1.10
C ALA A 617 -14.19 12.38 -0.06
N GLY A 618 -14.53 11.18 -0.52
CA GLY A 618 -14.77 10.01 0.33
C GLY A 618 -15.15 8.78 -0.48
N ASN A 619 -15.14 7.62 0.19
CA ASN A 619 -15.64 6.34 -0.32
C ASN A 619 -17.01 6.09 0.32
N HIS A 620 -17.99 5.63 -0.47
CA HIS A 620 -19.32 5.33 0.04
C HIS A 620 -19.46 3.87 0.52
N TRP A 621 -18.40 3.06 0.38
CA TRP A 621 -18.38 1.65 0.76
C TRP A 621 -19.46 0.82 0.03
N ASP A 622 -19.79 1.24 -1.19
CA ASP A 622 -20.76 0.64 -2.11
C ASP A 622 -20.17 0.36 -3.51
N GLY A 623 -18.84 0.40 -3.63
CA GLY A 623 -18.08 0.30 -4.86
C GLY A 623 -17.87 1.61 -5.61
N TYR A 624 -18.48 2.71 -5.14
CA TYR A 624 -18.29 4.05 -5.68
C TYR A 624 -17.65 4.98 -4.65
N SER A 625 -16.81 5.88 -5.16
CA SER A 625 -16.26 7.01 -4.43
C SER A 625 -16.84 8.31 -4.99
N LYS A 626 -16.82 9.36 -4.18
CA LYS A 626 -17.23 10.71 -4.60
C LYS A 626 -16.02 11.61 -4.73
N GLY A 627 -16.00 12.46 -5.77
CA GLY A 627 -14.89 13.38 -5.96
C GLY A 627 -15.07 14.36 -7.11
N VAL A 628 -14.06 15.20 -7.28
CA VAL A 628 -14.04 16.27 -8.28
C VAL A 628 -12.95 16.02 -9.31
N HIS A 629 -13.33 15.90 -10.58
CA HIS A 629 -12.38 15.83 -11.68
C HIS A 629 -11.58 17.13 -11.76
N ARG A 630 -10.27 17.10 -11.48
CA ARG A 630 -9.47 18.32 -11.30
C ARG A 630 -9.39 19.20 -12.55
N LYS A 631 -9.29 18.57 -13.73
CA LYS A 631 -9.26 19.28 -15.02
C LYS A 631 -10.63 19.87 -15.44
N LEU A 632 -11.71 19.13 -15.22
CA LEU A 632 -13.05 19.50 -15.71
C LEU A 632 -13.90 20.25 -14.67
N GLY A 633 -13.49 20.26 -13.40
CA GLY A 633 -14.27 20.83 -12.29
C GLY A 633 -15.56 20.09 -11.97
N LYS A 634 -15.86 18.98 -12.66
CA LYS A 634 -17.09 18.20 -12.47
C LYS A 634 -17.00 17.36 -11.19
N ASN A 635 -18.03 17.45 -10.36
CA ASN A 635 -18.19 16.68 -9.14
C ASN A 635 -19.20 15.54 -9.37
N GLY A 636 -18.92 14.35 -8.83
CA GLY A 636 -19.84 13.23 -8.87
C GLY A 636 -19.21 11.92 -8.39
N LEU A 637 -19.92 10.83 -8.64
CA LEU A 637 -19.53 9.48 -8.28
C LEU A 637 -18.61 8.86 -9.34
N PHE A 638 -17.74 7.96 -8.91
CA PHE A 638 -16.95 7.14 -9.81
C PHE A 638 -16.64 5.78 -9.18
N PRO A 639 -16.46 4.71 -9.97
CA PRO A 639 -16.08 3.40 -9.43
C PRO A 639 -14.70 3.45 -8.77
N SER A 640 -14.62 3.07 -7.49
CA SER A 640 -13.40 3.20 -6.68
C SER A 640 -12.21 2.45 -7.29
N TYR A 641 -12.44 1.22 -7.78
CA TYR A 641 -11.43 0.31 -8.33
C TYR A 641 -10.71 0.81 -9.60
N LYS A 642 -11.28 1.82 -10.30
CA LYS A 642 -10.71 2.42 -11.51
C LYS A 642 -9.64 3.48 -11.21
N THR A 643 -9.36 3.72 -9.93
CA THR A 643 -8.42 4.74 -9.47
C THR A 643 -7.42 4.17 -8.48
N VAL A 644 -6.31 4.88 -8.29
CA VAL A 644 -5.27 4.56 -7.31
C VAL A 644 -4.81 5.85 -6.63
N ASN A 645 -4.53 5.77 -5.33
CA ASN A 645 -4.00 6.90 -4.56
C ASN A 645 -2.74 7.49 -5.20
N LYS A 646 -2.73 8.81 -5.41
CA LYS A 646 -1.55 9.52 -5.89
C LYS A 646 -0.65 9.85 -4.70
N VAL A 647 0.44 9.11 -4.55
CA VAL A 647 1.47 9.43 -3.54
C VAL A 647 2.18 10.73 -3.95
N VAL A 648 2.13 11.73 -3.06
CA VAL A 648 2.81 13.02 -3.25
C VAL A 648 4.15 12.97 -2.51
N THR A 649 5.24 13.30 -3.22
CA THR A 649 6.59 13.32 -2.64
C THR A 649 7.12 14.74 -2.59
N VAL A 650 7.83 15.06 -1.51
CA VAL A 650 8.45 16.38 -1.27
C VAL A 650 9.90 16.17 -0.84
N LYS A 651 10.77 17.14 -1.16
CA LYS A 651 12.18 17.13 -0.78
C LYS A 651 12.35 17.53 0.68
N PHE A 652 12.31 16.56 1.59
CA PHE A 652 12.63 16.77 3.00
C PHE A 652 14.15 16.74 3.22
N PRO A 653 14.67 17.41 4.28
CA PRO A 653 16.05 17.24 4.72
C PRO A 653 16.33 15.78 5.08
N HIS A 654 17.44 15.24 4.58
CA HIS A 654 17.82 13.83 4.77
C HIS A 654 18.80 13.59 5.93
N TYR A 655 19.30 14.66 6.57
CA TYR A 655 20.22 14.66 7.72
C TYR A 655 21.39 13.68 7.54
N PRO A 656 22.35 13.96 6.64
CA PRO A 656 23.43 13.04 6.29
C PRO A 656 24.34 12.69 7.48
N GLU A 657 24.31 13.48 8.55
CA GLU A 657 25.03 13.24 9.81
C GLU A 657 24.46 12.06 10.60
N VAL A 658 23.22 11.65 10.31
CA VAL A 658 22.54 10.55 10.98
C VAL A 658 22.91 9.23 10.29
N PRO A 659 23.50 8.25 11.02
CA PRO A 659 23.82 6.95 10.46
C PRO A 659 22.59 6.22 9.90
N LEU A 660 22.76 5.66 8.70
CA LEU A 660 21.72 4.88 8.02
C LEU A 660 21.42 3.55 8.73
N THR A 661 22.42 2.98 9.40
CA THR A 661 22.30 1.75 10.19
C THR A 661 22.68 2.03 11.64
N ASN A 662 22.13 1.25 12.57
CA ASN A 662 22.64 1.27 13.95
C ASN A 662 24.12 0.87 13.91
N GLN A 663 25.00 1.74 14.39
CA GLN A 663 26.35 1.32 14.76
C GLN A 663 26.18 0.51 16.04
N THR A 664 26.24 -0.81 15.92
CA THR A 664 26.33 -1.74 17.06
C THR A 664 27.64 -1.57 17.78
#